data_AF-A0A6H3SM45-F1
#
_entry.id   AF-A0A6H3SM45-F1
#
_cell.length_a   1.000
_cell.length_b   1.000
_cell.length_c   1.000
_cell.angle_alpha   90.00
_cell.angle_beta   90.00
_cell.angle_gamma   90.00
#
_symmetry.space_group_name_H-M   'P 1'
#
loop_
_entity.id
_entity.type
_entity.pdbx_description
1 polymer ?
#
loop_
_entity_poly.entity_id
_entity_poly.type
_entity_poly.pdbx_seq_one_letter_code
_entity_poly.pdbx_strand_id
1 'polypeptide(L)'
;MKSKKWILGAGLTMSAALLLTACGKSDKKADAPMSFSYVYAVDPSSLDYSITSKSSTSDVIGNVVDGLLENDKYGNLVPSLAEDWTVSADGLTYTYKLRKGVKWYTSEGEEYAEVKAQDFVTGLKHAADAKSDGLSLIEKSIKGLEAYVSGETNDFSTVGVKALDDYTVEYTLNKPESFWNSKVTTATMLPVNEEFLNATGKDYGAPTPSSILYNGPYFLKSLISKSVIEYEKNPNYWDKENVKIDNVKLTFYDGSDQESLIRSFATGAYNTARLFPNSSSFASTKEKYGDQIIYSPQEATSYYFTFNVNRQSYNKTAKTDEGQKVSTKEAMLNKNFRQAINFAFNRHAYTAQLNGEEGADKIIRNSLVPDNYVQVAGKTFGQLAQDELLRYGEQWKDVTLTDGKDTIYNPTKAKSAFEKAKSELQAKGVSFPIHLDVPVEQTDVVAVQQTNSLKQSIEETLGTENVIVDVLQMTDNEKESITSQAKVPTQKDYDLNGTGWGPDYQDPATYLNILDAKKGSALKHLGITKGKDPEVMAKVGLDEYKKLLDDAASETTNLDKRYEKYAKAQAWVTDSSLLIPVASSGGSPMVSRAVPFTKAYSQVGIKGDPFIFKGMELQNDIVTTKEYEAALKKWQKEKLESNAQYQKDLEKHVK
;
A
#
# COMPACT_ATOMS: atom_id res chain seq x y z
N MET A 1 12.65 44.97 -73.81
CA MET A 1 13.96 45.02 -74.48
C MET A 1 14.87 43.98 -73.88
N LYS A 2 15.36 43.06 -74.74
CA LYS A 2 16.50 42.13 -74.61
C LYS A 2 16.51 41.20 -73.36
N SER A 3 15.95 39.99 -73.40
CA SER A 3 16.45 38.75 -74.07
C SER A 3 17.80 38.28 -73.51
N LYS A 4 18.12 37.02 -73.23
CA LYS A 4 17.55 35.68 -73.52
C LYS A 4 18.63 34.72 -72.93
N LYS A 5 18.30 33.58 -72.29
CA LYS A 5 18.53 32.18 -72.78
C LYS A 5 18.88 31.31 -71.54
N TRP A 6 18.68 30.01 -71.44
CA TRP A 6 17.74 29.02 -71.99
C TRP A 6 18.23 27.64 -71.45
N ILE A 7 17.30 26.69 -71.30
CA ILE A 7 17.45 25.22 -71.46
C ILE A 7 17.94 24.35 -70.27
N LEU A 8 16.99 23.50 -69.85
CA LEU A 8 17.12 22.13 -69.32
C LEU A 8 17.84 21.18 -70.30
N GLY A 9 18.81 20.40 -69.82
CA GLY A 9 19.37 19.27 -70.58
C GLY A 9 19.70 18.09 -69.68
N ALA A 10 18.83 17.08 -69.69
CA ALA A 10 19.10 15.76 -69.16
C ALA A 10 20.16 15.04 -70.01
N GLY A 11 21.11 14.37 -69.35
CA GLY A 11 22.08 13.48 -69.98
C GLY A 11 22.41 12.33 -69.02
N LEU A 12 21.86 11.15 -69.31
CA LEU A 12 22.28 9.86 -68.78
C LEU A 12 23.75 9.60 -69.17
N THR A 13 24.56 9.02 -68.28
CA THR A 13 24.99 7.60 -68.30
C THR A 13 26.17 7.36 -67.35
N MET A 14 25.88 6.59 -66.29
CA MET A 14 26.59 5.38 -65.84
C MET A 14 28.13 5.36 -65.91
N SER A 15 28.76 5.40 -64.74
CA SER A 15 30.00 4.66 -64.46
C SER A 15 29.96 4.19 -63.01
N ALA A 16 29.53 2.94 -62.84
CA ALA A 16 29.74 2.18 -61.62
C ALA A 16 31.15 1.59 -61.64
N ALA A 17 31.93 1.80 -60.58
CA ALA A 17 32.60 0.74 -59.83
C ALA A 17 33.67 1.30 -58.88
N LEU A 18 33.53 0.89 -57.61
CA LEU A 18 34.61 0.59 -56.66
C LEU A 18 35.37 1.77 -56.03
N LEU A 19 34.86 2.22 -54.89
CA LEU A 19 35.64 2.20 -53.64
C LEU A 19 34.73 1.76 -52.49
N LEU A 20 34.75 0.44 -52.26
CA LEU A 20 34.36 -0.21 -51.00
C LEU A 20 35.36 0.22 -49.92
N THR A 21 34.94 1.07 -48.98
CA THR A 21 35.61 1.18 -47.68
C THR A 21 34.60 1.40 -46.56
N ALA A 22 34.60 0.42 -45.65
CA ALA A 22 34.18 0.47 -44.26
C ALA A 22 32.68 0.54 -43.95
N CYS A 23 32.03 -0.62 -44.02
CA CYS A 23 31.03 -1.01 -43.04
C CYS A 23 31.60 -0.84 -41.63
N GLY A 24 31.08 0.16 -40.93
CA GLY A 24 31.33 0.44 -39.52
C GLY A 24 30.21 1.32 -38.98
N LYS A 25 28.95 1.04 -39.35
CA LYS A 25 27.80 1.57 -38.63
C LYS A 25 27.71 0.78 -37.33
N SER A 26 28.38 1.27 -36.30
CA SER A 26 27.87 1.13 -34.94
C SER A 26 26.48 1.76 -34.95
N ASP A 27 25.43 0.93 -34.91
CA ASP A 27 24.09 1.40 -34.61
C ASP A 27 24.15 2.11 -33.26
N LYS A 28 24.22 3.45 -33.29
CA LYS A 28 24.02 4.25 -32.09
C LYS A 28 22.57 4.03 -31.71
N LYS A 29 22.36 3.19 -30.69
CA LYS A 29 21.07 3.03 -30.03
C LYS A 29 20.58 4.44 -29.66
N ALA A 30 19.36 4.80 -30.07
CA ALA A 30 18.77 6.08 -29.71
C ALA A 30 18.79 6.24 -28.18
N ASP A 31 19.06 7.45 -27.71
CA ASP A 31 19.09 7.74 -26.27
C ASP A 31 17.73 7.41 -25.62
N ALA A 32 17.77 7.04 -24.34
CA ALA A 32 16.56 6.74 -23.59
C ALA A 32 15.71 8.02 -23.39
N PRO A 33 14.37 7.92 -23.43
CA PRO A 33 13.51 9.06 -23.10
C PRO A 33 13.75 9.53 -21.66
N MET A 34 13.77 10.85 -21.44
CA MET A 34 13.93 11.45 -20.11
C MET A 34 12.63 12.09 -19.59
N SER A 35 11.49 11.81 -20.23
CA SER A 35 10.18 12.29 -19.80
C SER A 35 9.24 11.13 -19.54
N PHE A 36 8.67 11.09 -18.33
CA PHE A 36 7.65 10.12 -17.93
C PHE A 36 6.26 10.78 -17.97
N SER A 37 5.30 10.12 -18.60
CA SER A 37 3.92 10.57 -18.69
C SER A 37 2.96 9.44 -18.38
N TYR A 38 2.02 9.69 -17.46
CA TYR A 38 0.95 8.76 -17.11
C TYR A 38 -0.25 9.51 -16.48
N VAL A 39 -0.94 8.88 -15.53
CA VAL A 39 -2.15 9.39 -14.90
C VAL A 39 -2.06 9.45 -13.38
N TYR A 40 -2.90 10.28 -12.77
CA TYR A 40 -3.21 10.29 -11.34
C TYR A 40 -4.74 10.31 -11.15
N ALA A 41 -5.25 9.86 -10.00
CA ALA A 41 -6.69 9.66 -9.80
C ALA A 41 -7.32 10.57 -8.74
N VAL A 42 -6.53 11.12 -7.81
CA VAL A 42 -7.04 11.91 -6.68
C VAL A 42 -6.20 13.16 -6.51
N ASP A 43 -6.84 14.33 -6.49
CA ASP A 43 -6.15 15.58 -6.19
C ASP A 43 -5.78 15.64 -4.69
N PRO A 44 -4.58 16.13 -4.33
CA PRO A 44 -4.29 16.49 -2.94
C PRO A 44 -5.19 17.65 -2.49
N SER A 45 -5.87 17.49 -1.36
CA SER A 45 -6.63 18.59 -0.74
C SER A 45 -5.74 19.64 -0.08
N SER A 46 -4.48 19.28 0.21
CA SER A 46 -3.44 20.12 0.83
C SER A 46 -2.07 19.56 0.45
N LEU A 47 -1.08 20.43 0.33
CA LEU A 47 0.35 20.11 0.26
C LEU A 47 1.06 20.25 1.63
N ASP A 48 0.33 20.65 2.68
CA ASP A 48 0.85 20.57 4.05
C ASP A 48 0.91 19.10 4.48
N TYR A 49 2.06 18.48 4.25
CA TYR A 49 2.35 17.09 4.57
C TYR A 49 2.49 16.81 6.07
N SER A 50 2.67 17.85 6.89
CA SER A 50 2.79 17.66 8.33
C SER A 50 1.44 17.40 8.99
N ILE A 51 0.34 17.84 8.37
CA ILE A 51 -1.01 17.79 8.97
C ILE A 51 -1.90 16.65 8.45
N THR A 52 -1.47 15.91 7.43
CA THR A 52 -2.26 14.82 6.84
C THR A 52 -1.43 13.63 6.37
N SER A 53 -2.00 12.44 6.55
CA SER A 53 -1.49 11.14 6.14
C SER A 53 -2.15 10.60 4.86
N LYS A 54 -2.92 11.44 4.15
CA LYS A 54 -3.58 11.03 2.90
C LYS A 54 -2.57 10.70 1.80
N SER A 55 -2.81 9.61 1.08
CA SER A 55 -1.96 9.17 -0.03
C SER A 55 -1.88 10.21 -1.14
N SER A 56 -2.98 10.88 -1.50
CA SER A 56 -2.98 11.92 -2.53
C SER A 56 -1.99 13.06 -2.27
N THR A 57 -1.77 13.41 -1.00
CA THR A 57 -0.73 14.37 -0.59
C THR A 57 0.64 13.71 -0.61
N SER A 58 0.76 12.51 -0.05
CA SER A 58 2.03 11.77 0.02
C SER A 58 2.63 11.42 -1.35
N ASP A 59 1.80 11.07 -2.35
CA ASP A 59 2.19 10.79 -3.75
C ASP A 59 2.91 11.99 -4.38
N VAL A 60 2.49 13.21 -4.04
CA VAL A 60 3.17 14.44 -4.48
C VAL A 60 4.43 14.66 -3.66
N ILE A 61 4.31 14.61 -2.34
CA ILE A 61 5.35 15.05 -1.40
C ILE A 61 6.58 14.14 -1.42
N GLY A 62 6.41 12.84 -1.60
CA GLY A 62 7.51 11.89 -1.72
C GLY A 62 8.50 12.21 -2.86
N ASN A 63 8.07 12.98 -3.86
CA ASN A 63 8.90 13.42 -4.99
C ASN A 63 9.58 14.79 -4.77
N VAL A 64 9.15 15.58 -3.79
CA VAL A 64 9.56 17.00 -3.65
C VAL A 64 10.23 17.35 -2.32
N VAL A 65 9.99 16.55 -1.27
CA VAL A 65 10.62 16.72 0.05
C VAL A 65 11.29 15.42 0.50
N ASP A 66 12.55 15.51 0.92
CA ASP A 66 13.32 14.43 1.56
C ASP A 66 13.20 14.49 3.09
N GLY A 67 13.28 13.32 3.73
CA GLY A 67 13.27 13.14 5.19
C GLY A 67 14.58 12.57 5.69
N LEU A 68 14.60 12.07 6.93
CA LEU A 68 15.83 11.51 7.53
C LEU A 68 16.33 10.29 6.75
N LEU A 69 15.42 9.37 6.43
CA LEU A 69 15.68 8.12 5.73
C LEU A 69 14.74 8.00 4.53
N GLU A 70 15.11 7.14 3.58
CA GLU A 70 14.26 6.74 2.44
C GLU A 70 14.38 5.24 2.19
N ASN A 71 13.64 4.71 1.23
CA ASN A 71 13.75 3.30 0.84
C ASN A 71 14.61 3.14 -0.41
N ASP A 72 15.48 2.13 -0.41
CA ASP A 72 16.17 1.70 -1.62
C ASP A 72 15.23 0.90 -2.56
N LYS A 73 15.74 0.44 -3.70
CA LYS A 73 14.96 -0.40 -4.63
C LYS A 73 14.61 -1.79 -4.08
N TYR A 74 15.09 -2.17 -2.89
CA TYR A 74 14.83 -3.46 -2.24
C TYR A 74 13.94 -3.33 -0.99
N GLY A 75 13.59 -2.11 -0.57
CA GLY A 75 12.76 -1.83 0.60
C GLY A 75 13.53 -1.63 1.90
N ASN A 76 14.87 -1.55 1.86
CA ASN A 76 15.66 -1.23 3.05
C ASN A 76 15.60 0.27 3.34
N LEU A 77 15.55 0.64 4.61
CA LEU A 77 15.62 2.04 5.03
C LEU A 77 17.08 2.48 4.97
N VAL A 78 17.40 3.43 4.10
CA VAL A 78 18.75 3.91 3.84
C VAL A 78 18.87 5.41 4.13
N PRO A 79 20.10 5.91 4.42
CA PRO A 79 20.37 7.33 4.61
C PRO A 79 19.79 8.24 3.50
N SER A 80 18.95 9.22 3.87
CA SER A 80 18.46 10.29 2.97
C SER A 80 19.08 11.63 3.42
N LEU A 81 18.34 12.56 4.05
CA LEU A 81 18.93 13.77 4.62
C LEU A 81 19.85 13.46 5.79
N ALA A 82 19.57 12.40 6.55
CA ALA A 82 20.53 11.88 7.51
C ALA A 82 21.58 11.06 6.75
N GLU A 83 22.86 11.29 7.02
CA GLU A 83 23.97 10.47 6.49
C GLU A 83 24.35 9.30 7.41
N ASP A 84 24.00 9.40 8.70
CA ASP A 84 24.28 8.42 9.74
C ASP A 84 23.24 8.55 10.87
N TRP A 85 23.01 7.47 11.62
CA TRP A 85 22.19 7.50 12.83
C TRP A 85 22.71 6.55 13.90
N THR A 86 22.31 6.75 15.14
CA THR A 86 22.65 5.89 16.27
C THR A 86 21.46 5.66 17.17
N VAL A 87 21.42 4.50 17.82
CA VAL A 87 20.40 4.09 18.77
C VAL A 87 21.08 3.82 20.12
N SER A 88 20.54 4.34 21.22
CA SER A 88 21.05 4.00 22.56
C SER A 88 20.86 2.51 22.87
N ALA A 89 21.70 1.94 23.74
CA ALA A 89 21.60 0.55 24.19
C ALA A 89 20.23 0.15 24.75
N ASP A 90 19.47 1.09 25.33
CA ASP A 90 18.11 0.86 25.81
C ASP A 90 17.02 0.98 24.72
N GLY A 91 17.38 1.38 23.50
CA GLY A 91 16.48 1.54 22.37
C GLY A 91 15.55 2.75 22.44
N LEU A 92 15.80 3.69 23.37
CA LEU A 92 14.92 4.85 23.61
C LEU A 92 15.35 6.11 22.88
N THR A 93 16.64 6.29 22.60
CA THR A 93 17.17 7.51 21.99
C THR A 93 17.72 7.21 20.60
N TYR A 94 17.22 7.94 19.60
CA TYR A 94 17.68 7.88 18.21
C TYR A 94 18.28 9.23 17.83
N THR A 95 19.53 9.24 17.40
CA THR A 95 20.25 10.45 17.00
C THR A 95 20.62 10.34 15.53
N TYR A 96 20.21 11.31 14.72
CA TYR A 96 20.45 11.37 13.28
C TYR A 96 21.38 12.54 12.96
N LYS A 97 22.42 12.27 12.17
CA LYS A 97 23.34 13.30 11.66
C LYS A 97 22.95 13.66 10.24
N LEU A 98 22.67 14.92 10.00
CA LEU A 98 22.26 15.46 8.72
C LEU A 98 23.46 15.74 7.81
N ARG A 99 23.24 15.59 6.51
CA ARG A 99 24.15 16.07 5.48
C ARG A 99 24.28 17.59 5.56
N LYS A 100 25.52 18.08 5.56
CA LYS A 100 25.80 19.52 5.50
C LYS A 100 25.63 20.05 4.07
N GLY A 101 25.15 21.28 3.94
CA GLY A 101 25.03 21.98 2.66
C GLY A 101 23.79 21.63 1.84
N VAL A 102 22.88 20.77 2.32
CA VAL A 102 21.60 20.52 1.65
C VAL A 102 20.71 21.74 1.83
N LYS A 103 20.11 22.25 0.75
CA LYS A 103 19.31 23.47 0.76
C LYS A 103 17.84 23.22 0.48
N TRP A 104 17.01 24.07 1.04
CA TRP A 104 15.65 24.32 0.63
C TRP A 104 15.62 25.26 -0.58
N TYR A 105 14.68 25.01 -1.48
CA TYR A 105 14.45 25.78 -2.69
C TYR A 105 12.97 26.15 -2.84
N THR A 106 12.66 27.21 -3.55
CA THR A 106 11.29 27.54 -4.00
C THR A 106 10.86 26.65 -5.18
N SER A 107 9.59 26.67 -5.57
CA SER A 107 9.10 25.94 -6.76
C SER A 107 9.79 26.36 -8.07
N GLU A 108 10.34 27.57 -8.08
CA GLU A 108 11.04 28.22 -9.17
C GLU A 108 12.53 27.83 -9.22
N GLY A 109 13.01 27.14 -8.18
CA GLY A 109 14.39 26.65 -8.07
C GLY A 109 15.36 27.65 -7.44
N GLU A 110 14.86 28.71 -6.80
CA GLU A 110 15.67 29.67 -6.07
C GLU A 110 16.04 29.10 -4.70
N GLU A 111 17.31 29.19 -4.32
CA GLU A 111 17.76 28.78 -2.97
C GLU A 111 17.11 29.66 -1.91
N TYR A 112 16.53 29.02 -0.88
CA TYR A 112 15.85 29.71 0.22
C TYR A 112 16.68 29.70 1.50
N ALA A 113 17.02 28.51 1.99
CA ALA A 113 17.78 28.32 3.23
C ALA A 113 18.49 26.98 3.25
N GLU A 114 19.40 26.77 4.21
CA GLU A 114 19.95 25.44 4.49
C GLU A 114 18.96 24.58 5.28
N VAL A 115 18.90 23.29 4.98
CA VAL A 115 18.15 22.32 5.77
C VAL A 115 18.88 22.08 7.09
N LYS A 116 18.19 22.29 8.21
CA LYS A 116 18.77 22.15 9.56
C LYS A 116 17.99 21.18 10.42
N ALA A 117 18.62 20.70 11.49
CA ALA A 117 17.98 19.83 12.48
C ALA A 117 16.73 20.48 13.12
N GLN A 118 16.74 21.82 13.24
CA GLN A 118 15.60 22.59 13.73
C GLN A 118 14.35 22.42 12.84
N ASP A 119 14.49 22.18 11.53
CA ASP A 119 13.35 21.99 10.63
C ASP A 119 12.53 20.75 10.98
N PHE A 120 13.15 19.71 11.55
CA PHE A 120 12.46 18.50 12.02
C PHE A 120 11.71 18.75 13.33
N VAL A 121 12.27 19.57 14.23
CA VAL A 121 11.61 20.03 15.45
C VAL A 121 10.38 20.86 15.09
N THR A 122 10.54 21.80 14.14
CA THR A 122 9.48 22.66 13.62
C THR A 122 8.37 21.85 12.96
N GLY A 123 8.72 20.89 12.09
CA GLY A 123 7.74 20.03 11.42
C GLY A 123 6.87 19.25 12.40
N LEU A 124 7.49 18.61 13.41
CA LEU A 124 6.72 17.89 14.44
C LEU A 124 5.85 18.83 15.28
N LYS A 125 6.37 20.02 15.62
CA LYS A 125 5.60 21.01 16.37
C LYS A 125 4.38 21.48 15.59
N HIS A 126 4.56 21.80 14.31
CA HIS A 126 3.47 22.23 13.44
C HIS A 126 2.41 21.14 13.30
N ALA A 127 2.82 19.88 13.11
CA ALA A 127 1.92 18.73 13.11
C ALA A 127 1.11 18.61 14.41
N ALA A 128 1.78 18.78 15.57
CA ALA A 128 1.16 18.72 16.89
C ALA A 128 0.14 19.86 17.12
N ASP A 129 0.54 21.10 16.82
CA ASP A 129 -0.29 22.30 16.98
C ASP A 129 -1.53 22.25 16.07
N ALA A 130 -1.37 21.76 14.84
CA ALA A 130 -2.44 21.60 13.87
C ALA A 130 -3.33 20.36 14.12
N LYS A 131 -2.99 19.52 15.11
CA LYS A 131 -3.68 18.25 15.40
C LYS A 131 -3.74 17.33 14.18
N SER A 132 -2.61 17.17 13.52
CA SER A 132 -2.43 16.32 12.34
C SER A 132 -3.08 14.94 12.51
N ASP A 133 -3.78 14.47 11.48
CA ASP A 133 -4.33 13.10 11.47
C ASP A 133 -3.22 12.03 11.52
N GLY A 134 -2.01 12.40 11.08
CA GLY A 134 -0.81 11.55 11.10
C GLY A 134 -0.18 11.38 12.47
N LEU A 135 -0.56 12.19 13.48
CA LEU A 135 -0.08 12.02 14.86
C LEU A 135 -0.44 10.64 15.42
N SER A 136 -1.52 10.04 14.95
CA SER A 136 -1.97 8.70 15.38
C SER A 136 -0.88 7.61 15.26
N LEU A 137 0.13 7.81 14.41
CA LEU A 137 1.25 6.90 14.21
C LEU A 137 2.43 7.10 15.20
N ILE A 138 2.58 8.31 15.74
CA ILE A 138 3.80 8.74 16.46
C ILE A 138 3.54 9.31 17.86
N GLU A 139 2.32 9.77 18.16
CA GLU A 139 1.93 10.44 19.39
C GLU A 139 2.32 9.64 20.64
N LYS A 140 2.12 8.31 20.58
CA LYS A 140 2.45 7.39 21.67
C LYS A 140 3.89 6.89 21.65
N SER A 141 4.62 7.16 20.58
CA SER A 141 6.01 6.74 20.42
C SER A 141 6.95 7.78 20.99
N ILE A 142 6.77 9.06 20.67
CA ILE A 142 7.65 10.16 21.09
C ILE A 142 7.33 10.58 22.53
N LYS A 143 8.36 10.70 23.36
CA LYS A 143 8.23 11.11 24.76
C LYS A 143 7.53 12.47 24.87
N GLY A 144 6.52 12.58 25.72
CA GLY A 144 5.80 13.85 25.98
C GLY A 144 4.85 14.32 24.88
N LEU A 145 4.82 13.70 23.69
CA LEU A 145 3.98 14.16 22.58
C LEU A 145 2.48 14.01 22.86
N GLU A 146 2.03 12.86 23.40
CA GLU A 146 0.63 12.65 23.81
C GLU A 146 0.15 13.70 24.84
N ALA A 147 1.00 14.04 25.82
CA ALA A 147 0.68 15.06 26.82
C ALA A 147 0.54 16.44 26.19
N TYR A 148 1.37 16.77 25.19
CA TYR A 148 1.28 18.04 24.47
C TYR A 148 0.02 18.10 23.59
N VAL A 149 -0.22 17.07 22.78
CA VAL A 149 -1.37 17.00 21.85
C VAL A 149 -2.71 17.00 22.59
N SER A 150 -2.77 16.35 23.76
CA SER A 150 -3.97 16.35 24.62
C SER A 150 -4.18 17.65 25.38
N GLY A 151 -3.19 18.54 25.44
CA GLY A 151 -3.23 19.79 26.19
C GLY A 151 -2.95 19.63 27.69
N GLU A 152 -2.45 18.47 28.13
CA GLU A 152 -1.95 18.28 29.51
C GLU A 152 -0.72 19.17 29.77
N THR A 153 0.09 19.42 28.74
CA THR A 153 1.13 20.45 28.72
C THR A 153 1.02 21.30 27.46
N ASN A 154 1.33 22.59 27.57
CA ASN A 154 1.50 23.49 26.41
C ASN A 154 2.98 23.80 26.15
N ASP A 155 3.90 23.16 26.88
CA ASP A 155 5.34 23.35 26.72
C ASP A 155 5.91 22.29 25.77
N PHE A 156 6.14 22.67 24.52
CA PHE A 156 6.70 21.79 23.50
C PHE A 156 8.13 21.33 23.83
N SER A 157 8.86 22.04 24.70
CA SER A 157 10.21 21.61 25.10
C SER A 157 10.24 20.29 25.89
N THR A 158 9.06 19.85 26.37
CA THR A 158 8.87 18.54 27.01
C THR A 158 8.73 17.39 26.00
N VAL A 159 8.50 17.69 24.72
CA VAL A 159 8.41 16.71 23.64
C VAL A 159 9.81 16.22 23.27
N GLY A 160 9.95 14.90 23.11
CA GLY A 160 11.20 14.19 22.84
C GLY A 160 11.70 14.34 21.40
N VAL A 161 11.83 15.58 20.91
CA VAL A 161 12.53 15.93 19.66
C VAL A 161 13.42 17.14 19.93
N LYS A 162 14.70 17.07 19.55
CA LYS A 162 15.66 18.16 19.78
C LYS A 162 16.65 18.30 18.64
N ALA A 163 16.93 19.52 18.24
CA ALA A 163 18.15 19.85 17.50
C ALA A 163 19.29 20.01 18.52
N LEU A 164 20.26 19.09 18.51
CA LEU A 164 21.44 19.16 19.39
C LEU A 164 22.44 20.20 18.86
N ASP A 165 22.49 20.35 17.54
CA ASP A 165 23.20 21.38 16.79
C ASP A 165 22.52 21.54 15.42
N ASP A 166 23.07 22.36 14.52
CA ASP A 166 22.51 22.63 13.18
C ASP A 166 22.29 21.36 12.34
N TYR A 167 23.03 20.27 12.59
CA TYR A 167 23.04 19.06 11.76
C TYR A 167 22.81 17.78 12.56
N THR A 168 22.31 17.87 13.80
CA THR A 168 22.06 16.68 14.62
C THR A 168 20.69 16.77 15.26
N VAL A 169 19.77 15.87 14.88
CA VAL A 169 18.43 15.76 15.48
C VAL A 169 18.34 14.50 16.32
N GLU A 170 17.79 14.62 17.52
CA GLU A 170 17.58 13.53 18.46
C GLU A 170 16.08 13.35 18.73
N TYR A 171 15.62 12.10 18.70
CA TYR A 171 14.31 11.69 19.17
C TYR A 171 14.43 10.81 20.41
N THR A 172 13.62 11.07 21.42
CA THR A 172 13.47 10.23 22.62
C THR A 172 12.09 9.58 22.62
N LEU A 173 12.05 8.25 22.75
CA LEU A 173 10.83 7.45 22.73
C LEU A 173 10.32 7.12 24.14
N ASN A 174 9.02 6.83 24.25
CA ASN A 174 8.40 6.33 25.49
C ASN A 174 8.80 4.89 25.83
N LYS A 175 9.15 4.12 24.79
CA LYS A 175 9.52 2.70 24.88
C LYS A 175 10.34 2.31 23.65
N PRO A 176 11.10 1.20 23.70
CA PRO A 176 11.86 0.75 22.56
C PRO A 176 10.93 0.36 21.40
N GLU A 177 11.19 0.90 20.21
CA GLU A 177 10.49 0.57 18.97
C GLU A 177 11.54 0.25 17.90
N SER A 178 11.80 -1.04 17.67
CA SER A 178 12.80 -1.51 16.70
C SER A 178 12.52 -1.10 15.25
N PHE A 179 11.28 -0.70 14.95
CA PHE A 179 10.81 -0.23 13.64
C PHE A 179 10.71 1.31 13.58
N TRP A 180 11.24 2.05 14.56
CA TRP A 180 11.17 3.52 14.62
C TRP A 180 11.62 4.20 13.32
N ASN A 181 12.70 3.70 12.72
CA ASN A 181 13.24 4.24 11.46
C ASN A 181 12.22 4.19 10.31
N SER A 182 11.24 3.27 10.33
CA SER A 182 10.18 3.28 9.31
C SER A 182 9.20 4.44 9.53
N LYS A 183 8.93 4.85 10.77
CA LYS A 183 8.02 5.96 11.08
C LYS A 183 8.57 7.31 10.67
N VAL A 184 9.89 7.51 10.73
CA VAL A 184 10.52 8.75 10.29
C VAL A 184 10.51 8.95 8.76
N THR A 185 10.03 7.97 8.00
CA THR A 185 9.80 8.07 6.55
C THR A 185 8.37 8.47 6.17
N THR A 186 7.51 8.73 7.17
CA THR A 186 6.15 9.21 6.95
C THR A 186 6.12 10.73 6.71
N ALA A 187 5.12 11.20 5.97
CA ALA A 187 4.91 12.62 5.66
C ALA A 187 4.93 13.53 6.90
N THR A 188 4.26 13.13 7.97
CA THR A 188 4.19 13.86 9.26
C THR A 188 5.56 14.10 9.92
N MET A 189 6.56 13.27 9.61
CA MET A 189 7.90 13.32 10.21
C MET A 189 8.91 14.07 9.33
N LEU A 190 8.48 14.61 8.19
CA LEU A 190 9.33 15.39 7.29
C LEU A 190 9.65 16.79 7.87
N PRO A 191 10.81 17.38 7.50
CA PRO A 191 11.22 18.68 8.02
C PRO A 191 10.37 19.80 7.41
N VAL A 192 10.09 20.86 8.19
CA VAL A 192 9.43 22.08 7.74
C VAL A 192 10.30 23.28 8.12
N ASN A 193 10.61 24.14 7.14
CA ASN A 193 11.39 25.34 7.40
C ASN A 193 10.58 26.39 8.19
N GLU A 194 11.11 26.80 9.35
CA GLU A 194 10.42 27.69 10.29
C GLU A 194 10.15 29.08 9.74
N GLU A 195 11.15 29.69 9.09
CA GLU A 195 11.01 31.05 8.54
C GLU A 195 9.94 31.09 7.44
N PHE A 196 9.94 30.09 6.55
CA PHE A 196 8.95 29.98 5.49
C PHE A 196 7.54 29.69 6.01
N LEU A 197 7.41 28.78 6.99
CA LEU A 197 6.14 28.49 7.65
C LEU A 197 5.55 29.77 8.27
N ASN A 198 6.37 30.53 8.99
CA ASN A 198 5.95 31.79 9.62
C ASN A 198 5.60 32.87 8.59
N ALA A 199 6.37 32.98 7.50
CA ALA A 199 6.13 33.95 6.44
C ALA A 199 4.84 33.66 5.66
N THR A 200 4.54 32.38 5.43
CA THR A 200 3.37 31.94 4.64
C THR A 200 2.10 31.85 5.51
N GLY A 201 2.25 31.50 6.80
CA GLY A 201 1.16 31.41 7.75
C GLY A 201 0.07 30.42 7.29
N LYS A 202 -1.19 30.86 7.28
CA LYS A 202 -2.36 30.04 6.92
C LYS A 202 -2.35 29.50 5.49
N ASP A 203 -1.54 30.09 4.60
CA ASP A 203 -1.47 29.70 3.20
C ASP A 203 -0.41 28.61 2.96
N TYR A 204 0.34 28.22 4.01
CA TYR A 204 1.29 27.11 3.94
C TYR A 204 0.58 25.82 3.55
N GLY A 205 1.12 25.13 2.54
CA GLY A 205 0.54 23.90 2.03
C GLY A 205 -0.80 24.04 1.33
N ALA A 206 -1.21 25.24 0.89
CA ALA A 206 -2.26 25.36 -0.12
C ALA A 206 -1.92 24.47 -1.34
N PRO A 207 -2.90 23.94 -2.11
CA PRO A 207 -2.64 23.06 -3.26
C PRO A 207 -2.10 23.85 -4.47
N THR A 208 -1.02 24.59 -4.28
CA THR A 208 -0.30 25.41 -5.24
C THR A 208 1.21 25.19 -5.06
N PRO A 209 2.01 25.11 -6.13
CA PRO A 209 3.44 24.84 -6.02
C PRO A 209 4.22 25.76 -5.07
N SER A 210 3.88 27.04 -5.01
CA SER A 210 4.59 28.03 -4.21
C SER A 210 4.28 27.99 -2.71
N SER A 211 3.44 27.07 -2.23
CA SER A 211 2.99 27.02 -0.83
C SER A 211 3.89 26.20 0.10
N ILE A 212 4.91 25.54 -0.45
CA ILE A 212 5.89 24.71 0.25
C ILE A 212 7.29 24.96 -0.33
N LEU A 213 8.32 24.52 0.41
CA LEU A 213 9.70 24.47 -0.07
C LEU A 213 10.10 23.05 -0.48
N TYR A 214 11.18 22.97 -1.26
CA TYR A 214 11.65 21.78 -1.94
C TYR A 214 13.09 21.47 -1.53
N ASN A 215 13.36 20.24 -1.11
CA ASN A 215 14.72 19.72 -0.90
C ASN A 215 14.91 18.32 -1.52
N GLY A 216 13.88 17.81 -2.21
CA GLY A 216 13.84 16.51 -2.84
C GLY A 216 14.22 16.51 -4.33
N PRO A 217 14.01 15.38 -5.02
CA PRO A 217 14.51 15.13 -6.38
C PRO A 217 13.83 15.95 -7.48
N TYR A 218 12.63 16.50 -7.24
CA TYR A 218 11.89 17.28 -8.21
C TYR A 218 11.32 18.58 -7.61
N PHE A 219 11.06 19.54 -8.48
CA PHE A 219 10.15 20.66 -8.25
C PHE A 219 8.77 20.32 -8.78
N LEU A 220 7.72 20.65 -8.03
CA LEU A 220 6.36 20.66 -8.55
C LEU A 220 6.19 21.94 -9.38
N LYS A 221 5.89 21.80 -10.67
CA LYS A 221 5.71 22.94 -11.59
C LYS A 221 4.25 23.26 -11.87
N SER A 222 3.37 22.26 -11.79
CA SER A 222 1.95 22.43 -12.01
C SER A 222 1.14 21.46 -11.15
N LEU A 223 0.04 21.96 -10.57
CA LEU A 223 -0.98 21.19 -9.86
C LEU A 223 -2.33 21.82 -10.18
N ILE A 224 -2.97 21.36 -11.26
CA ILE A 224 -4.28 21.83 -11.70
C ILE A 224 -5.29 20.72 -11.41
N SER A 225 -6.19 20.99 -10.46
CA SER A 225 -7.20 20.03 -9.99
C SER A 225 -7.97 19.41 -11.15
N LYS A 226 -8.12 18.08 -11.10
CA LYS A 226 -8.76 17.25 -12.12
C LYS A 226 -8.24 17.43 -13.54
N SER A 227 -6.97 17.83 -13.69
CA SER A 227 -6.37 18.08 -14.98
C SER A 227 -4.95 17.52 -15.07
N VAL A 228 -3.99 18.11 -14.36
CA VAL A 228 -2.57 17.77 -14.55
C VAL A 228 -1.72 18.05 -13.32
N ILE A 229 -0.74 17.17 -13.07
CA ILE A 229 0.39 17.37 -12.16
C ILE A 229 1.68 17.28 -12.99
N GLU A 230 2.56 18.28 -12.89
CA GLU A 230 3.83 18.31 -13.63
C GLU A 230 5.01 18.53 -12.67
N TYR A 231 6.07 17.74 -12.86
CA TYR A 231 7.31 17.83 -12.10
C TYR A 231 8.49 18.06 -13.04
N GLU A 232 9.48 18.82 -12.56
CA GLU A 232 10.76 19.02 -13.23
C GLU A 232 11.90 18.63 -12.27
N LYS A 233 12.92 17.95 -12.78
CA LYS A 233 14.08 17.52 -11.99
C LYS A 233 14.73 18.70 -11.28
N ASN A 234 15.09 18.50 -10.01
CA ASN A 234 15.87 19.47 -9.25
C ASN A 234 17.37 19.28 -9.54
N PRO A 235 18.04 20.19 -10.29
CA PRO A 235 19.46 20.06 -10.63
C PRO A 235 20.41 20.27 -9.44
N ASN A 236 19.89 20.81 -8.34
CA ASN A 236 20.63 21.08 -7.11
C ASN A 236 20.41 20.00 -6.04
N TYR A 237 19.60 18.97 -6.33
CA TYR A 237 19.36 17.87 -5.41
C TYR A 237 20.68 17.14 -5.06
N TRP A 238 20.85 16.82 -3.78
CA TRP A 238 22.10 16.22 -3.25
C TRP A 238 22.39 14.85 -3.88
N ASP A 239 21.35 14.10 -4.26
CA ASP A 239 21.43 12.77 -4.91
C ASP A 239 20.93 12.79 -6.37
N LYS A 240 21.16 13.91 -7.08
CA LYS A 240 20.72 14.11 -8.46
C LYS A 240 21.22 13.07 -9.47
N GLU A 241 22.32 12.38 -9.16
CA GLU A 241 22.85 11.30 -9.99
C GLU A 241 21.88 10.12 -10.07
N ASN A 242 21.03 9.91 -9.05
CA ASN A 242 19.99 8.89 -9.06
C ASN A 242 18.64 9.38 -9.63
N VAL A 243 18.58 10.61 -10.14
CA VAL A 243 17.39 11.18 -10.79
C VAL A 243 17.61 11.18 -12.30
N LYS A 244 17.03 10.18 -12.99
CA LYS A 244 17.25 9.98 -14.45
C LYS A 244 16.15 10.57 -15.33
N ILE A 245 14.99 10.87 -14.75
CA ILE A 245 13.86 11.48 -15.46
C ILE A 245 13.94 13.00 -15.24
N ASP A 246 13.89 13.76 -16.31
CA ASP A 246 13.94 15.22 -16.27
C ASP A 246 12.55 15.83 -16.03
N ASN A 247 11.52 15.23 -16.63
CA ASN A 247 10.15 15.75 -16.58
C ASN A 247 9.14 14.63 -16.31
N VAL A 248 8.17 14.90 -15.44
CA VAL A 248 7.05 14.01 -15.20
C VAL A 248 5.74 14.74 -15.44
N LYS A 249 4.81 14.12 -16.17
CA LYS A 249 3.46 14.63 -16.40
C LYS A 249 2.40 13.58 -16.07
N LEU A 250 1.53 13.89 -15.12
CA LEU A 250 0.41 13.04 -14.74
C LEU A 250 -0.89 13.73 -15.13
N THR A 251 -1.71 13.08 -15.96
CA THR A 251 -3.04 13.59 -16.35
C THR A 251 -4.12 12.98 -15.46
N PHE A 252 -5.14 13.74 -15.10
CA PHE A 252 -6.23 13.22 -14.28
C PHE A 252 -6.99 12.09 -15.00
N TYR A 253 -7.27 11.00 -14.27
CA TYR A 253 -8.02 9.86 -14.74
C TYR A 253 -9.05 9.43 -13.68
N ASP A 254 -10.33 9.55 -14.02
CA ASP A 254 -11.45 9.27 -13.11
C ASP A 254 -11.94 7.81 -13.14
N GLY A 255 -11.30 6.94 -13.94
CA GLY A 255 -11.67 5.54 -14.04
C GLY A 255 -12.79 5.22 -15.06
N SER A 256 -13.45 6.24 -15.63
CA SER A 256 -14.66 6.03 -16.45
C SER A 256 -14.39 5.41 -17.83
N ASP A 257 -13.24 5.71 -18.43
CA ASP A 257 -12.80 5.17 -19.73
C ASP A 257 -11.50 4.36 -19.57
N GLN A 258 -11.66 3.11 -19.15
CA GLN A 258 -10.57 2.12 -18.99
C GLN A 258 -9.69 1.99 -20.24
N GLU A 259 -10.26 2.16 -21.42
CA GLU A 259 -9.58 1.97 -22.70
C GLU A 259 -8.73 3.19 -23.09
N SER A 260 -8.96 4.35 -22.46
CA SER A 260 -8.18 5.56 -22.71
C SER A 260 -6.68 5.38 -22.42
N LEU A 261 -6.32 4.60 -21.40
CA LEU A 261 -4.92 4.38 -21.01
C LEU A 261 -4.13 3.69 -22.12
N ILE A 262 -4.68 2.62 -22.70
CA ILE A 262 -4.00 1.88 -23.76
C ILE A 262 -3.99 2.64 -25.09
N ARG A 263 -5.02 3.45 -25.37
CA ARG A 263 -5.03 4.35 -26.53
C ARG A 263 -3.93 5.41 -26.43
N SER A 264 -3.77 6.04 -25.26
CA SER A 264 -2.72 7.04 -25.01
C SER A 264 -1.31 6.44 -25.01
N PHE A 265 -1.14 5.20 -24.54
CA PHE A 265 0.13 4.49 -24.69
C PHE A 265 0.46 4.18 -26.16
N ALA A 266 -0.55 3.77 -26.94
CA ALA A 266 -0.35 3.43 -28.35
C ALA A 266 0.08 4.62 -29.23
N THR A 267 -0.30 5.85 -28.85
CA THR A 267 0.13 7.09 -29.51
C THR A 267 1.46 7.62 -28.99
N GLY A 268 2.04 7.00 -27.96
CA GLY A 268 3.25 7.47 -27.27
C GLY A 268 3.02 8.59 -26.26
N ALA A 269 1.77 8.96 -25.99
CA ALA A 269 1.44 9.99 -24.99
C ALA A 269 1.71 9.51 -23.56
N TYR A 270 1.59 8.20 -23.29
CA TYR A 270 1.96 7.60 -22.01
C TYR A 270 3.11 6.59 -22.16
N ASN A 271 3.98 6.54 -21.14
CA ASN A 271 5.07 5.56 -21.08
C ASN A 271 4.62 4.22 -20.52
N THR A 272 3.45 4.17 -19.89
CA THR A 272 2.86 2.96 -19.31
C THR A 272 1.34 2.99 -19.46
N ALA A 273 0.70 1.82 -19.46
CA ALA A 273 -0.76 1.71 -19.39
C ALA A 273 -1.17 0.43 -18.66
N ARG A 274 -1.99 0.60 -17.60
CA ARG A 274 -2.78 -0.50 -17.03
C ARG A 274 -3.77 -1.01 -18.08
N LEU A 275 -3.93 -2.33 -18.14
CA LEU A 275 -4.91 -3.02 -18.96
C LEU A 275 -6.03 -3.57 -18.08
N PHE A 276 -7.22 -3.72 -18.67
CA PHE A 276 -8.41 -4.23 -17.99
C PHE A 276 -8.92 -5.46 -18.74
N PRO A 277 -8.63 -6.68 -18.27
CA PRO A 277 -8.93 -7.90 -19.02
C PRO A 277 -10.40 -8.16 -19.35
N ASN A 278 -11.30 -7.59 -18.55
CA ASN A 278 -12.74 -7.69 -18.76
C ASN A 278 -13.31 -6.55 -19.63
N SER A 279 -12.46 -5.64 -20.12
CA SER A 279 -12.86 -4.60 -21.07
C SER A 279 -13.05 -5.15 -22.48
N SER A 280 -13.88 -4.47 -23.28
CA SER A 280 -14.24 -4.92 -24.63
C SER A 280 -13.05 -4.97 -25.60
N SER A 281 -12.06 -4.08 -25.42
CA SER A 281 -10.87 -3.99 -26.27
C SER A 281 -9.73 -4.94 -25.89
N PHE A 282 -9.82 -5.67 -24.76
CA PHE A 282 -8.68 -6.45 -24.26
C PHE A 282 -8.21 -7.54 -25.22
N ALA A 283 -9.11 -8.22 -25.92
CA ALA A 283 -8.75 -9.24 -26.90
C ALA A 283 -7.82 -8.68 -28.00
N SER A 284 -8.17 -7.52 -28.56
CA SER A 284 -7.34 -6.83 -29.58
C SER A 284 -6.03 -6.31 -29.00
N THR A 285 -6.04 -5.87 -27.73
CA THR A 285 -4.84 -5.44 -27.01
C THR A 285 -3.88 -6.62 -26.82
N LYS A 286 -4.40 -7.78 -26.44
CA LYS A 286 -3.63 -9.01 -26.27
C LYS A 286 -3.05 -9.52 -27.57
N GLU A 287 -3.79 -9.44 -28.67
CA GLU A 287 -3.28 -9.76 -30.01
C GLU A 287 -2.12 -8.83 -30.42
N LYS A 288 -2.26 -7.52 -30.16
CA LYS A 288 -1.26 -6.52 -30.54
C LYS A 288 0.02 -6.58 -29.71
N TYR A 289 -0.10 -6.67 -28.39
CA TYR A 289 1.03 -6.55 -27.48
C TYR A 289 1.56 -7.90 -27.01
N GLY A 290 0.78 -8.98 -27.04
CA GLY A 290 1.25 -10.35 -26.80
C GLY A 290 2.20 -10.49 -25.60
N ASP A 291 3.46 -10.84 -25.90
CA ASP A 291 4.56 -11.03 -24.94
C ASP A 291 5.13 -9.73 -24.37
N GLN A 292 4.46 -8.59 -24.57
CA GLN A 292 4.78 -7.29 -23.96
C GLN A 292 3.81 -6.92 -22.83
N ILE A 293 2.82 -7.78 -22.56
CA ILE A 293 1.95 -7.64 -21.39
C ILE A 293 2.69 -8.22 -20.18
N ILE A 294 3.02 -7.34 -19.25
CA ILE A 294 3.65 -7.67 -17.97
C ILE A 294 2.65 -7.44 -16.84
N TYR A 295 2.96 -7.93 -15.64
CA TYR A 295 2.12 -7.74 -14.47
C TYR A 295 2.89 -6.98 -13.40
N SER A 296 2.31 -5.89 -12.91
CA SER A 296 2.92 -5.08 -11.86
C SER A 296 3.21 -5.93 -10.61
N PRO A 297 4.19 -5.55 -9.77
CA PRO A 297 4.40 -6.22 -8.49
C PRO A 297 3.14 -6.17 -7.62
N GLN A 298 3.06 -7.10 -6.69
CA GLN A 298 2.05 -7.09 -5.63
C GLN A 298 2.42 -6.05 -4.58
N GLU A 299 1.45 -5.29 -4.08
CA GLU A 299 1.67 -4.22 -3.10
C GLU A 299 1.34 -4.67 -1.66
N ALA A 300 1.72 -3.87 -0.66
CA ALA A 300 1.60 -4.23 0.75
C ALA A 300 0.17 -4.17 1.31
N THR A 301 -0.77 -3.49 0.66
CA THR A 301 -2.16 -3.37 1.13
C THR A 301 -2.87 -4.71 1.09
N SER A 302 -3.40 -5.16 2.22
CA SER A 302 -4.18 -6.41 2.34
C SER A 302 -5.68 -6.10 2.34
N TYR A 303 -6.40 -6.55 1.33
CA TYR A 303 -7.85 -6.51 1.26
C TYR A 303 -8.46 -7.79 1.84
N TYR A 304 -9.48 -7.61 2.69
CA TYR A 304 -10.10 -8.68 3.45
C TYR A 304 -11.60 -8.44 3.68
N PHE A 305 -12.34 -9.52 3.90
CA PHE A 305 -13.70 -9.46 4.44
C PHE A 305 -13.67 -9.63 5.97
N THR A 306 -14.55 -8.93 6.67
CA THR A 306 -14.79 -9.13 8.11
C THR A 306 -16.21 -9.61 8.37
N PHE A 307 -16.36 -10.53 9.31
CA PHE A 307 -17.67 -10.92 9.84
C PHE A 307 -18.16 -9.94 10.91
N ASN A 308 -19.34 -9.39 10.73
CA ASN A 308 -20.01 -8.59 11.75
C ASN A 308 -20.67 -9.51 12.80
N VAL A 309 -19.84 -10.08 13.68
CA VAL A 309 -20.27 -11.07 14.68
C VAL A 309 -21.21 -10.53 15.76
N ASN A 310 -21.36 -9.21 15.83
CA ASN A 310 -22.30 -8.54 16.74
C ASN A 310 -23.05 -7.41 16.04
N ARG A 311 -23.64 -7.71 14.87
CA ARG A 311 -24.50 -6.76 14.14
C ARG A 311 -25.65 -6.26 15.02
N GLN A 312 -25.90 -4.96 14.99
CA GLN A 312 -26.86 -4.25 15.84
C GLN A 312 -27.97 -3.51 15.07
N SER A 313 -27.79 -3.30 13.76
CA SER A 313 -28.79 -2.68 12.87
C SER A 313 -29.14 -3.64 11.73
N TYR A 314 -30.36 -3.51 11.21
CA TYR A 314 -30.91 -4.27 10.08
C TYR A 314 -31.79 -3.37 9.19
N ASN A 315 -31.41 -2.10 9.00
CA ASN A 315 -32.10 -1.17 8.11
C ASN A 315 -31.75 -1.44 6.63
N LYS A 316 -30.59 -2.05 6.38
CA LYS A 316 -30.12 -2.50 5.05
C LYS A 316 -29.94 -4.03 5.10
N THR A 317 -31.04 -4.77 4.93
CA THR A 317 -31.01 -6.24 5.02
C THR A 317 -31.97 -6.89 4.02
N ALA A 318 -31.59 -8.06 3.50
CA ALA A 318 -32.49 -8.95 2.76
C ALA A 318 -33.32 -9.86 3.69
N LYS A 319 -33.01 -9.91 4.99
CA LYS A 319 -33.69 -10.77 5.96
C LYS A 319 -35.14 -10.32 6.18
N THR A 320 -36.06 -11.26 6.12
CA THR A 320 -37.51 -11.00 6.18
C THR A 320 -38.12 -11.10 7.56
N ASP A 321 -37.43 -11.75 8.51
CA ASP A 321 -37.93 -11.98 9.86
C ASP A 321 -36.81 -12.00 10.93
N GLU A 322 -37.22 -11.97 12.20
CA GLU A 322 -36.29 -12.02 13.34
C GLU A 322 -35.57 -13.37 13.49
N GLY A 323 -36.18 -14.47 13.05
CA GLY A 323 -35.58 -15.80 13.09
C GLY A 323 -34.32 -15.87 12.22
N GLN A 324 -34.36 -15.29 11.02
CA GLN A 324 -33.19 -15.17 10.14
C GLN A 324 -32.08 -14.30 10.76
N LYS A 325 -32.43 -13.20 11.45
CA LYS A 325 -31.46 -12.33 12.13
C LYS A 325 -30.76 -13.05 13.28
N VAL A 326 -31.52 -13.72 14.13
CA VAL A 326 -30.99 -14.52 15.26
C VAL A 326 -30.13 -15.69 14.76
N SER A 327 -30.62 -16.42 13.76
CA SER A 327 -29.90 -17.55 13.14
C SER A 327 -28.58 -17.12 12.54
N THR A 328 -28.58 -16.01 11.79
CA THR A 328 -27.37 -15.44 11.17
C THR A 328 -26.38 -15.01 12.24
N LYS A 329 -26.82 -14.31 13.29
CA LYS A 329 -25.95 -13.89 14.40
C LYS A 329 -25.28 -15.08 15.09
N GLU A 330 -26.02 -16.15 15.40
CA GLU A 330 -25.43 -17.35 16.00
C GLU A 330 -24.48 -18.07 15.04
N ALA A 331 -24.78 -18.11 13.74
CA ALA A 331 -23.87 -18.63 12.72
C ALA A 331 -22.56 -17.83 12.66
N MET A 332 -22.61 -16.50 12.70
CA MET A 332 -21.40 -15.65 12.65
C MET A 332 -20.50 -15.87 13.86
N LEU A 333 -21.07 -16.17 15.02
CA LEU A 333 -20.31 -16.45 16.25
C LEU A 333 -19.66 -17.85 16.22
N ASN A 334 -20.15 -18.77 15.39
CA ASN A 334 -19.61 -20.12 15.25
C ASN A 334 -18.33 -20.13 14.39
N LYS A 335 -17.22 -20.60 14.97
CA LYS A 335 -15.92 -20.68 14.28
C LYS A 335 -15.94 -21.62 13.07
N ASN A 336 -16.57 -22.80 13.19
CA ASN A 336 -16.66 -23.76 12.09
C ASN A 336 -17.45 -23.18 10.91
N PHE A 337 -18.50 -22.38 11.16
CA PHE A 337 -19.25 -21.68 10.12
C PHE A 337 -18.35 -20.66 9.39
N ARG A 338 -17.63 -19.81 10.13
CA ARG A 338 -16.70 -18.84 9.52
C ARG A 338 -15.60 -19.53 8.71
N GLN A 339 -15.03 -20.63 9.21
CA GLN A 339 -14.06 -21.43 8.48
C GLN A 339 -14.66 -22.06 7.21
N ALA A 340 -15.91 -22.54 7.27
CA ALA A 340 -16.60 -23.08 6.10
C ALA A 340 -16.74 -22.04 4.99
N ILE A 341 -17.13 -20.81 5.33
CA ILE A 341 -17.18 -19.69 4.37
C ILE A 341 -15.79 -19.36 3.82
N ASN A 342 -14.76 -19.34 4.67
CA ASN A 342 -13.39 -19.05 4.27
C ASN A 342 -12.83 -20.09 3.27
N PHE A 343 -13.08 -21.37 3.52
CA PHE A 343 -12.72 -22.48 2.63
C PHE A 343 -13.60 -22.56 1.37
N ALA A 344 -14.83 -22.04 1.41
CA ALA A 344 -15.74 -22.00 0.26
C ALA A 344 -15.46 -20.84 -0.70
N PHE A 345 -14.67 -19.85 -0.28
CA PHE A 345 -14.40 -18.67 -1.08
C PHE A 345 -13.25 -18.91 -2.07
N ASN A 346 -13.60 -19.04 -3.35
CA ASN A 346 -12.66 -19.10 -4.47
C ASN A 346 -12.09 -17.71 -4.76
N ARG A 347 -10.89 -17.44 -4.23
CA ARG A 347 -10.19 -16.16 -4.41
C ARG A 347 -9.67 -16.02 -5.83
N HIS A 348 -9.32 -17.11 -6.51
CA HIS A 348 -8.94 -17.08 -7.91
C HIS A 348 -10.07 -16.51 -8.78
N ALA A 349 -11.27 -17.08 -8.70
CA ALA A 349 -12.43 -16.60 -9.47
C ALA A 349 -12.79 -15.13 -9.13
N TYR A 350 -12.64 -14.74 -7.86
CA TYR A 350 -12.87 -13.37 -7.40
C TYR A 350 -11.85 -12.38 -7.96
N THR A 351 -10.56 -12.71 -7.89
CA THR A 351 -9.47 -11.84 -8.36
C THR A 351 -9.38 -11.78 -9.89
N ALA A 352 -9.84 -12.82 -10.58
CA ALA A 352 -10.03 -12.82 -12.03
C ALA A 352 -10.99 -11.73 -12.52
N GLN A 353 -11.94 -11.28 -11.69
CA GLN A 353 -12.85 -10.18 -12.03
C GLN A 353 -12.12 -8.83 -12.16
N LEU A 354 -10.91 -8.69 -11.59
CA LEU A 354 -10.10 -7.48 -11.67
C LEU A 354 -8.93 -7.63 -12.67
N ASN A 355 -8.16 -8.71 -12.56
CA ASN A 355 -6.91 -8.89 -13.32
C ASN A 355 -6.99 -9.98 -14.41
N GLY A 356 -8.20 -10.49 -14.70
CA GLY A 356 -8.43 -11.57 -15.65
C GLY A 356 -7.87 -12.91 -15.18
N GLU A 357 -8.21 -13.98 -15.90
CA GLU A 357 -7.80 -15.36 -15.57
C GLU A 357 -6.28 -15.51 -15.37
N GLU A 358 -5.47 -14.97 -16.30
CA GLU A 358 -4.01 -15.08 -16.25
C GLU A 358 -3.36 -14.25 -15.12
N GLY A 359 -4.07 -13.23 -14.65
CA GLY A 359 -3.61 -12.32 -13.60
C GLY A 359 -4.22 -12.57 -12.23
N ALA A 360 -5.22 -13.45 -12.13
CA ALA A 360 -6.03 -13.68 -10.93
C ALA A 360 -5.16 -13.94 -9.70
N ASP A 361 -4.31 -14.96 -9.79
CA ASP A 361 -3.46 -15.38 -8.68
C ASP A 361 -2.50 -14.29 -8.22
N LYS A 362 -2.07 -13.36 -9.09
CA LYS A 362 -0.98 -12.41 -8.82
C LYS A 362 -1.29 -11.38 -7.72
N ILE A 363 -2.54 -11.26 -7.32
CA ILE A 363 -2.96 -10.42 -6.20
C ILE A 363 -3.51 -11.21 -5.02
N ILE A 364 -3.62 -12.54 -5.11
CA ILE A 364 -4.18 -13.35 -4.03
C ILE A 364 -3.32 -13.20 -2.78
N ARG A 365 -4.01 -12.92 -1.67
CA ARG A 365 -3.40 -12.77 -0.35
C ARG A 365 -4.14 -13.64 0.65
N ASN A 366 -3.41 -14.55 1.30
CA ASN A 366 -3.96 -15.54 2.24
C ASN A 366 -3.74 -15.18 3.71
N SER A 367 -2.94 -14.16 3.98
CA SER A 367 -2.56 -13.69 5.30
C SER A 367 -2.86 -12.20 5.43
N LEU A 368 -3.15 -11.73 6.64
CA LEU A 368 -3.40 -10.30 6.86
C LEU A 368 -2.09 -9.52 6.73
N VAL A 369 -1.00 -10.04 7.33
CA VAL A 369 0.37 -9.59 7.07
C VAL A 369 0.84 -10.20 5.74
N PRO A 370 1.33 -9.41 4.76
CA PRO A 370 1.88 -9.93 3.51
C PRO A 370 3.01 -10.94 3.76
N ASP A 371 3.15 -11.93 2.89
CA ASP A 371 4.06 -13.05 3.12
C ASP A 371 5.51 -12.61 3.35
N ASN A 372 5.99 -11.66 2.54
CA ASN A 372 7.35 -11.17 2.45
C ASN A 372 7.59 -9.86 3.21
N TYR A 373 6.65 -9.49 4.09
CA TYR A 373 6.70 -8.22 4.81
C TYR A 373 7.92 -8.10 5.74
N VAL A 374 8.22 -9.19 6.45
CA VAL A 374 9.44 -9.38 7.25
C VAL A 374 9.94 -10.82 7.06
N GLN A 375 11.17 -11.10 7.49
CA GLN A 375 11.77 -12.43 7.38
C GLN A 375 12.60 -12.79 8.63
N VAL A 376 12.71 -14.09 8.91
CA VAL A 376 13.55 -14.65 9.99
C VAL A 376 14.36 -15.80 9.40
N ALA A 377 15.69 -15.75 9.54
CA ALA A 377 16.59 -16.81 9.09
C ALA A 377 16.33 -17.33 7.65
N GLY A 378 15.97 -16.43 6.72
CA GLY A 378 15.66 -16.76 5.32
C GLY A 378 14.26 -17.32 5.07
N LYS A 379 13.41 -17.47 6.10
CA LYS A 379 11.97 -17.73 5.95
C LYS A 379 11.20 -16.41 5.92
N THR A 380 10.24 -16.32 5.00
CA THR A 380 9.25 -15.24 4.95
C THR A 380 8.28 -15.33 6.13
N PHE A 381 7.65 -14.22 6.52
CA PHE A 381 6.64 -14.19 7.59
C PHE A 381 5.47 -15.15 7.32
N GLY A 382 5.00 -15.23 6.08
CA GLY A 382 3.95 -16.17 5.67
C GLY A 382 4.31 -17.62 5.95
N GLN A 383 5.57 -18.02 5.74
CA GLN A 383 6.04 -19.37 6.05
C GLN A 383 6.10 -19.62 7.57
N LEU A 384 6.52 -18.64 8.37
CA LEU A 384 6.51 -18.74 9.84
C LEU A 384 5.07 -18.92 10.35
N ALA A 385 4.13 -18.12 9.84
CA ALA A 385 2.72 -18.18 10.24
C ALA A 385 2.06 -19.48 9.79
N GLN A 386 2.45 -20.03 8.64
CA GLN A 386 1.99 -21.33 8.17
C GLN A 386 2.42 -22.47 9.11
N ASP A 387 3.67 -22.47 9.58
CA ASP A 387 4.18 -23.47 10.54
C ASP A 387 3.38 -23.47 11.84
N GLU A 388 2.96 -22.28 12.31
CA GLU A 388 2.10 -22.12 13.49
C GLU A 388 0.64 -22.50 13.21
N LEU A 389 0.11 -22.20 12.02
CA LEU A 389 -1.27 -22.51 11.64
C LEU A 389 -1.57 -24.00 11.65
N LEU A 390 -0.62 -24.84 11.24
CA LEU A 390 -0.75 -26.30 11.27
C LEU A 390 -1.02 -26.85 12.68
N ARG A 391 -0.64 -26.12 13.73
CA ARG A 391 -0.88 -26.52 15.13
C ARG A 391 -2.35 -26.44 15.56
N TYR A 392 -3.19 -25.72 14.81
CA TYR A 392 -4.63 -25.63 15.07
C TYR A 392 -5.43 -26.83 14.59
N GLY A 393 -4.85 -27.71 13.77
CA GLY A 393 -5.43 -28.99 13.38
C GLY A 393 -5.34 -29.32 11.90
N GLU A 394 -5.69 -30.56 11.57
CA GLU A 394 -5.58 -31.16 10.23
C GLU A 394 -6.36 -30.40 9.14
N GLN A 395 -7.36 -29.58 9.49
CA GLN A 395 -8.05 -28.72 8.53
C GLN A 395 -7.09 -27.76 7.81
N TRP A 396 -5.97 -27.41 8.44
CA TRP A 396 -4.94 -26.53 7.88
C TRP A 396 -3.84 -27.24 7.12
N LYS A 397 -3.84 -28.58 7.08
CA LYS A 397 -2.89 -29.36 6.28
C LYS A 397 -2.98 -28.95 4.80
N ASP A 398 -1.85 -28.79 4.13
CA ASP A 398 -1.75 -28.35 2.72
C ASP A 398 -2.23 -26.91 2.45
N VAL A 399 -2.53 -26.10 3.48
CA VAL A 399 -2.77 -24.66 3.33
C VAL A 399 -1.43 -23.93 3.40
N THR A 400 -1.19 -23.02 2.44
CA THR A 400 -0.08 -22.08 2.45
C THR A 400 -0.55 -20.65 2.60
N LEU A 401 0.23 -19.87 3.35
CA LEU A 401 0.05 -18.43 3.53
C LEU A 401 0.99 -17.61 2.64
N THR A 402 1.63 -18.25 1.66
CA THR A 402 2.38 -17.54 0.60
C THR A 402 1.38 -16.78 -0.28
N ASP A 403 1.73 -15.56 -0.66
CA ASP A 403 0.93 -14.79 -1.61
C ASP A 403 0.95 -15.47 -2.99
N GLY A 404 -0.05 -15.20 -3.81
CA GLY A 404 -0.08 -15.76 -5.17
C GLY A 404 -0.67 -17.16 -5.31
N LYS A 405 -1.26 -17.74 -4.26
CA LYS A 405 -1.73 -19.14 -4.26
C LYS A 405 -3.06 -19.33 -3.53
N ASP A 406 -4.14 -19.72 -4.21
CA ASP A 406 -5.43 -19.96 -3.52
C ASP A 406 -5.53 -21.36 -2.87
N THR A 407 -4.73 -21.62 -1.84
CA THR A 407 -4.77 -22.92 -1.15
C THR A 407 -5.76 -22.98 0.02
N ILE A 408 -6.27 -21.83 0.45
CA ILE A 408 -7.36 -21.79 1.43
C ILE A 408 -8.64 -22.28 0.78
N TYR A 409 -8.96 -21.86 -0.45
CA TYR A 409 -10.12 -22.40 -1.16
C TYR A 409 -10.04 -23.93 -1.26
N ASN A 410 -11.00 -24.61 -0.64
CA ASN A 410 -11.08 -26.06 -0.62
C ASN A 410 -12.53 -26.51 -0.33
N PRO A 411 -13.32 -26.83 -1.36
CA PRO A 411 -14.71 -27.25 -1.21
C PRO A 411 -14.94 -28.43 -0.26
N THR A 412 -14.00 -29.37 -0.20
CA THR A 412 -14.08 -30.54 0.70
C THR A 412 -13.95 -30.12 2.15
N LYS A 413 -12.95 -29.28 2.47
CA LYS A 413 -12.77 -28.74 3.83
C LYS A 413 -13.91 -27.80 4.21
N ALA A 414 -14.42 -27.01 3.26
CA ALA A 414 -15.58 -26.15 3.47
C ALA A 414 -16.80 -26.95 3.90
N LYS A 415 -17.15 -28.01 3.16
CA LYS A 415 -18.25 -28.92 3.52
C LYS A 415 -18.02 -29.59 4.86
N SER A 416 -16.81 -30.06 5.15
CA SER A 416 -16.48 -30.70 6.44
C SER A 416 -16.63 -29.74 7.62
N ALA A 417 -16.13 -28.50 7.50
CA ALA A 417 -16.32 -27.47 8.51
C ALA A 417 -17.80 -27.10 8.66
N PHE A 418 -18.53 -27.01 7.54
CA PHE A 418 -19.95 -26.69 7.55
C PHE A 418 -20.79 -27.76 8.24
N GLU A 419 -20.54 -29.06 8.03
CA GLU A 419 -21.28 -30.12 8.72
C GLU A 419 -21.12 -30.06 10.25
N LYS A 420 -19.92 -29.75 10.73
CA LYS A 420 -19.68 -29.48 12.16
C LYS A 420 -20.47 -28.27 12.64
N ALA A 421 -20.38 -27.17 11.89
CA ALA A 421 -21.11 -25.94 12.21
C ALA A 421 -22.63 -26.16 12.24
N LYS A 422 -23.17 -26.84 11.22
CA LYS A 422 -24.60 -27.13 11.08
C LYS A 422 -25.12 -27.94 12.27
N SER A 423 -24.39 -28.97 12.67
CA SER A 423 -24.74 -29.77 13.86
C SER A 423 -24.77 -28.92 15.15
N GLU A 424 -23.72 -28.10 15.37
CA GLU A 424 -23.62 -27.21 16.53
C GLU A 424 -24.69 -26.10 16.55
N LEU A 425 -25.06 -25.59 15.37
CA LEU A 425 -26.03 -24.52 15.20
C LEU A 425 -27.47 -25.04 15.33
N GLN A 426 -27.79 -26.19 14.73
CA GLN A 426 -29.10 -26.83 14.89
C GLN A 426 -29.38 -27.19 16.35
N ALA A 427 -28.37 -27.61 17.10
CA ALA A 427 -28.47 -27.83 18.55
C ALA A 427 -28.84 -26.55 19.34
N LYS A 428 -28.63 -25.36 18.75
CA LYS A 428 -29.01 -24.05 19.29
C LYS A 428 -30.31 -23.49 18.68
N GLY A 429 -31.02 -24.27 17.88
CA GLY A 429 -32.27 -23.84 17.23
C GLY A 429 -32.09 -22.94 16.01
N VAL A 430 -30.88 -22.88 15.45
CA VAL A 430 -30.60 -22.10 14.24
C VAL A 430 -31.33 -22.69 13.03
N SER A 431 -31.99 -21.82 12.27
CA SER A 431 -32.68 -22.20 11.03
C SER A 431 -31.81 -21.89 9.82
N PHE A 432 -31.90 -22.74 8.79
CA PHE A 432 -31.22 -22.59 7.51
C PHE A 432 -32.24 -22.27 6.41
N PRO A 433 -31.86 -21.54 5.34
CA PRO A 433 -30.51 -21.05 5.05
C PRO A 433 -30.07 -19.86 5.91
N ILE A 434 -28.76 -19.72 6.12
CA ILE A 434 -28.16 -18.53 6.71
C ILE A 434 -27.99 -17.47 5.62
N HIS A 435 -28.55 -16.29 5.84
CA HIS A 435 -28.51 -15.16 4.92
C HIS A 435 -27.36 -14.20 5.28
N LEU A 436 -26.43 -13.95 4.35
CA LEU A 436 -25.30 -13.05 4.52
C LEU A 436 -25.47 -11.80 3.66
N ASP A 437 -25.82 -10.67 4.30
CA ASP A 437 -25.93 -9.39 3.64
C ASP A 437 -24.52 -8.83 3.33
N VAL A 438 -24.24 -8.58 2.04
CA VAL A 438 -22.96 -8.04 1.55
C VAL A 438 -23.20 -6.78 0.73
N PRO A 439 -22.87 -5.58 1.24
CA PRO A 439 -23.09 -4.33 0.52
C PRO A 439 -22.07 -4.15 -0.61
N VAL A 440 -22.53 -3.62 -1.75
CA VAL A 440 -21.67 -3.27 -2.89
C VAL A 440 -22.17 -1.98 -3.54
N GLU A 441 -21.23 -1.17 -4.03
CA GLU A 441 -21.58 0.02 -4.79
C GLU A 441 -22.11 -0.41 -6.17
N GLN A 442 -23.35 -0.04 -6.49
CA GLN A 442 -24.03 -0.50 -7.70
C GLN A 442 -23.39 0.01 -9.01
N THR A 443 -22.63 1.11 -8.94
CA THR A 443 -21.94 1.73 -10.09
C THR A 443 -20.52 1.19 -10.30
N ASP A 444 -19.93 0.52 -9.30
CA ASP A 444 -18.63 -0.14 -9.45
C ASP A 444 -18.83 -1.54 -10.05
N VAL A 445 -18.69 -1.62 -11.38
CA VAL A 445 -18.87 -2.85 -12.15
C VAL A 445 -17.94 -3.98 -11.65
N VAL A 446 -16.69 -3.65 -11.29
CA VAL A 446 -15.73 -4.66 -10.84
C VAL A 446 -16.10 -5.17 -9.45
N ALA A 447 -16.45 -4.27 -8.52
CA ALA A 447 -16.87 -4.68 -7.19
C ALA A 447 -18.16 -5.54 -7.21
N VAL A 448 -19.11 -5.23 -8.10
CA VAL A 448 -20.32 -6.04 -8.30
C VAL A 448 -19.98 -7.43 -8.84
N GLN A 449 -19.12 -7.52 -9.85
CA GLN A 449 -18.65 -8.81 -10.40
C GLN A 449 -17.93 -9.65 -9.34
N GLN A 450 -17.03 -9.02 -8.59
CA GLN A 450 -16.32 -9.63 -7.47
C GLN A 450 -17.28 -10.17 -6.40
N THR A 451 -18.25 -9.36 -5.97
CA THR A 451 -19.22 -9.76 -4.94
C THR A 451 -20.14 -10.89 -5.43
N ASN A 452 -20.51 -10.90 -6.71
CA ASN A 452 -21.23 -12.03 -7.31
C ASN A 452 -20.38 -13.29 -7.41
N SER A 453 -19.08 -13.17 -7.69
CA SER A 453 -18.15 -14.31 -7.68
C SER A 453 -17.98 -14.90 -6.27
N LEU A 454 -17.92 -14.06 -5.23
CA LEU A 454 -17.97 -14.49 -3.82
C LEU A 454 -19.25 -15.28 -3.54
N LYS A 455 -20.42 -14.72 -3.91
CA LYS A 455 -21.74 -15.38 -3.78
C LYS A 455 -21.73 -16.75 -4.43
N GLN A 456 -21.38 -16.82 -5.71
CA GLN A 456 -21.37 -18.06 -6.49
C GLN A 456 -20.48 -19.12 -5.84
N SER A 457 -19.26 -18.74 -5.44
CA SER A 457 -18.29 -19.66 -4.82
C SER A 457 -18.85 -20.32 -3.55
N ILE A 458 -19.46 -19.52 -2.67
CA ILE A 458 -20.02 -19.98 -1.41
C ILE A 458 -21.26 -20.85 -1.65
N GLU A 459 -22.19 -20.39 -2.48
CA GLU A 459 -23.47 -21.07 -2.73
C GLU A 459 -23.29 -22.38 -3.49
N GLU A 460 -22.39 -22.44 -4.47
CA GLU A 460 -22.08 -23.70 -5.17
C GLU A 460 -21.38 -24.72 -4.26
N THR A 461 -20.54 -24.24 -3.34
CA THR A 461 -19.79 -25.11 -2.43
C THR A 461 -20.67 -25.65 -1.30
N LEU A 462 -21.49 -24.79 -0.68
CA LEU A 462 -22.25 -25.12 0.54
C LEU A 462 -23.74 -25.42 0.28
N GLY A 463 -24.28 -25.05 -0.89
CA GLY A 463 -25.69 -25.21 -1.23
C GLY A 463 -26.56 -24.04 -0.73
N THR A 464 -27.48 -23.56 -1.58
CA THR A 464 -28.39 -22.45 -1.26
C THR A 464 -29.42 -22.80 -0.18
N GLU A 465 -29.66 -24.08 0.06
CA GLU A 465 -30.47 -24.55 1.19
C GLU A 465 -29.77 -24.34 2.55
N ASN A 466 -28.47 -24.06 2.53
CA ASN A 466 -27.63 -23.90 3.69
C ASN A 466 -27.16 -22.44 3.86
N VAL A 467 -26.64 -21.83 2.81
CA VAL A 467 -26.13 -20.44 2.87
C VAL A 467 -26.58 -19.69 1.64
N ILE A 468 -27.10 -18.48 1.86
CA ILE A 468 -27.43 -17.52 0.81
C ILE A 468 -26.61 -16.26 1.04
N VAL A 469 -25.91 -15.79 0.01
CA VAL A 469 -25.21 -14.51 0.01
C VAL A 469 -26.08 -13.48 -0.69
N ASP A 470 -26.59 -12.52 0.07
CA ASP A 470 -27.46 -11.45 -0.40
C ASP A 470 -26.62 -10.24 -0.79
N VAL A 471 -26.44 -10.03 -2.11
CA VAL A 471 -25.67 -8.91 -2.66
C VAL A 471 -26.53 -7.64 -2.63
N LEU A 472 -26.25 -6.75 -1.68
CA LEU A 472 -26.99 -5.50 -1.50
C LEU A 472 -26.36 -4.40 -2.35
N GLN A 473 -26.83 -4.25 -3.59
CA GLN A 473 -26.44 -3.14 -4.45
C GLN A 473 -27.06 -1.83 -3.95
N MET A 474 -26.24 -0.79 -3.76
CA MET A 474 -26.67 0.52 -3.27
C MET A 474 -25.81 1.65 -3.85
N THR A 475 -26.23 2.90 -3.65
CA THR A 475 -25.41 4.06 -4.04
C THR A 475 -24.12 4.14 -3.21
N ASP A 476 -23.08 4.79 -3.73
CA ASP A 476 -21.81 5.01 -3.01
C ASP A 476 -22.04 5.61 -1.61
N ASN A 477 -22.77 6.72 -1.55
CA ASN A 477 -23.11 7.38 -0.27
C ASN A 477 -23.81 6.44 0.73
N GLU A 478 -24.73 5.59 0.28
CA GLU A 478 -25.41 4.64 1.15
C GLU A 478 -24.45 3.58 1.67
N LYS A 479 -23.63 3.00 0.79
CA LYS A 479 -22.61 2.00 1.17
C LYS A 479 -21.64 2.60 2.17
N GLU A 480 -21.07 3.76 1.88
CA GLU A 480 -20.08 4.40 2.73
C GLU A 480 -20.67 4.76 4.10
N SER A 481 -21.95 5.15 4.17
CA SER A 481 -22.64 5.48 5.43
C SER A 481 -22.75 4.30 6.40
N ILE A 482 -22.88 3.06 5.90
CA ILE A 482 -22.93 1.84 6.72
C ILE A 482 -21.58 1.11 6.79
N THR A 483 -20.59 1.52 5.99
CA THR A 483 -19.24 0.96 5.93
C THR A 483 -18.19 1.97 6.36
N SER A 484 -17.35 2.56 5.49
CA SER A 484 -16.16 3.31 5.91
C SER A 484 -16.48 4.51 6.83
N GLN A 485 -17.59 5.21 6.60
CA GLN A 485 -17.98 6.41 7.35
C GLN A 485 -18.68 6.09 8.68
N ALA A 486 -19.18 4.87 8.86
CA ALA A 486 -19.75 4.43 10.13
C ALA A 486 -18.67 4.41 11.23
N LYS A 487 -18.83 5.30 12.22
CA LYS A 487 -17.84 5.54 13.29
C LYS A 487 -18.03 4.60 14.48
N VAL A 488 -19.22 4.05 14.65
CA VAL A 488 -19.59 3.16 15.77
C VAL A 488 -20.22 1.86 15.27
N PRO A 489 -20.13 0.75 16.04
CA PRO A 489 -20.70 -0.55 15.67
C PRO A 489 -22.19 -0.54 15.31
N THR A 490 -23.01 0.28 16.00
CA THR A 490 -24.45 0.39 15.73
C THR A 490 -24.78 0.84 14.30
N GLN A 491 -23.84 1.52 13.63
CA GLN A 491 -24.01 2.01 12.26
C GLN A 491 -23.54 1.00 11.19
N LYS A 492 -22.88 -0.10 11.59
CA LYS A 492 -22.36 -1.12 10.68
C LYS A 492 -23.46 -2.13 10.36
N ASP A 493 -24.10 -1.93 9.22
CA ASP A 493 -25.35 -2.62 8.85
C ASP A 493 -25.15 -3.62 7.70
N TYR A 494 -24.35 -4.66 7.96
CA TYR A 494 -24.00 -5.74 7.04
C TYR A 494 -23.56 -6.98 7.84
N ASP A 495 -23.56 -8.16 7.23
CA ASP A 495 -22.97 -9.37 7.86
C ASP A 495 -21.52 -9.58 7.43
N LEU A 496 -21.22 -9.33 6.16
CA LEU A 496 -19.88 -9.34 5.58
C LEU A 496 -19.62 -8.03 4.86
N ASN A 497 -18.42 -7.49 5.02
CA ASN A 497 -17.98 -6.32 4.26
C ASN A 497 -16.48 -6.41 3.94
N GLY A 498 -16.11 -5.99 2.73
CA GLY A 498 -14.73 -5.86 2.28
C GLY A 498 -14.11 -4.52 2.70
N THR A 499 -12.86 -4.54 3.12
CA THR A 499 -12.03 -3.34 3.37
C THR A 499 -10.56 -3.70 3.19
N GLY A 500 -9.65 -2.72 3.22
CA GLY A 500 -8.21 -2.94 3.16
C GLY A 500 -7.46 -2.34 4.34
N TRP A 501 -6.24 -2.82 4.55
CA TRP A 501 -5.24 -2.21 5.43
C TRP A 501 -3.87 -2.22 4.75
N GLY A 502 -3.27 -1.04 4.62
CA GLY A 502 -1.86 -0.86 4.27
C GLY A 502 -1.04 -0.66 5.54
N PRO A 503 0.26 -1.01 5.55
CA PRO A 503 1.07 -0.90 6.75
C PRO A 503 1.54 0.54 6.99
N ASP A 504 1.51 0.95 8.25
CA ASP A 504 1.98 2.27 8.67
C ASP A 504 3.49 2.28 9.03
N TYR A 505 4.03 1.13 9.43
CA TYR A 505 5.41 0.96 9.90
C TYR A 505 5.87 -0.50 9.78
N GLN A 506 7.17 -0.73 9.69
CA GLN A 506 7.79 -2.01 9.31
C GLN A 506 7.81 -3.05 10.44
N ASP A 507 6.64 -3.43 10.94
CA ASP A 507 6.45 -4.48 11.96
C ASP A 507 5.09 -5.16 11.77
N PRO A 508 4.97 -6.50 11.89
CA PRO A 508 3.69 -7.21 11.73
C PRO A 508 2.56 -6.65 12.61
N ALA A 509 2.90 -5.99 13.73
CA ALA A 509 1.94 -5.31 14.59
C ALA A 509 1.08 -4.27 13.86
N THR A 510 1.57 -3.64 12.77
CA THR A 510 0.78 -2.66 12.01
C THR A 510 -0.51 -3.25 11.46
N TYR A 511 -0.46 -4.51 11.01
CA TYR A 511 -1.62 -5.26 10.54
C TYR A 511 -2.36 -5.93 11.69
N LEU A 512 -1.63 -6.59 12.59
CA LEU A 512 -2.24 -7.49 13.58
C LEU A 512 -2.94 -6.74 14.71
N ASN A 513 -2.46 -5.54 15.09
CA ASN A 513 -3.05 -4.76 16.17
C ASN A 513 -4.42 -4.15 15.81
N ILE A 514 -4.82 -4.15 14.54
CA ILE A 514 -6.16 -3.65 14.16
C ILE A 514 -7.27 -4.49 14.81
N LEU A 515 -6.98 -5.75 15.18
CA LEU A 515 -7.86 -6.67 15.89
C LEU A 515 -7.58 -6.73 17.41
N ASP A 516 -6.71 -5.90 17.97
CA ASP A 516 -6.46 -5.87 19.43
C ASP A 516 -7.77 -5.62 20.20
N ALA A 517 -8.09 -6.48 21.17
CA ALA A 517 -9.36 -6.46 21.91
C ALA A 517 -9.64 -5.16 22.69
N LYS A 518 -8.61 -4.38 23.05
CA LYS A 518 -8.77 -3.11 23.78
C LYS A 518 -8.80 -1.90 22.86
N LYS A 519 -7.93 -1.87 21.85
CA LYS A 519 -7.66 -0.66 21.06
C LYS A 519 -7.79 -0.83 19.55
N GLY A 520 -8.01 -2.04 19.05
CA GLY A 520 -8.06 -2.35 17.63
C GLY A 520 -9.05 -1.50 16.84
N SER A 521 -8.60 -0.93 15.72
CA SER A 521 -9.42 -0.12 14.82
C SER A 521 -10.50 -0.94 14.13
N ALA A 522 -10.25 -2.22 13.88
CA ALA A 522 -11.14 -3.11 13.15
C ALA A 522 -12.23 -3.76 13.99
N LEU A 523 -12.20 -3.66 15.32
CA LEU A 523 -13.27 -4.18 16.20
C LEU A 523 -14.65 -3.65 15.83
N LYS A 524 -14.73 -2.40 15.38
CA LYS A 524 -16.00 -1.81 14.92
C LYS A 524 -16.59 -2.56 13.72
N HIS A 525 -15.75 -3.09 12.82
CA HIS A 525 -16.20 -3.87 11.66
C HIS A 525 -16.74 -5.25 12.06
N LEU A 526 -16.39 -5.73 13.25
CA LEU A 526 -16.91 -6.95 13.86
C LEU A 526 -18.19 -6.72 14.69
N GLY A 527 -18.70 -5.48 14.75
CA GLY A 527 -19.83 -5.11 15.60
C GLY A 527 -19.47 -4.93 17.08
N ILE A 528 -18.17 -4.87 17.41
CA ILE A 528 -17.68 -4.84 18.79
C ILE A 528 -17.39 -3.41 19.22
N THR A 529 -18.05 -2.99 20.30
CA THR A 529 -17.81 -1.72 20.99
C THR A 529 -16.73 -1.92 22.05
N LYS A 530 -15.63 -1.17 21.91
CA LYS A 530 -14.48 -1.23 22.83
C LYS A 530 -14.94 -1.07 24.29
N GLY A 531 -14.59 -2.04 25.12
CA GLY A 531 -14.91 -2.05 26.55
C GLY A 531 -16.38 -2.34 26.91
N LYS A 532 -17.26 -2.65 25.94
CA LYS A 532 -18.69 -2.90 26.22
C LYS A 532 -19.21 -4.29 25.84
N ASP A 533 -18.51 -5.05 25.00
CA ASP A 533 -18.96 -6.38 24.54
C ASP A 533 -18.05 -7.54 24.98
N PRO A 534 -17.74 -7.72 26.29
CA PRO A 534 -16.80 -8.74 26.76
C PRO A 534 -17.24 -10.17 26.44
N GLU A 535 -18.56 -10.45 26.46
CA GLU A 535 -19.09 -11.78 26.18
C GLU A 535 -18.88 -12.18 24.71
N VAL A 536 -19.09 -11.24 23.77
CA VAL A 536 -18.83 -11.48 22.35
C VAL A 536 -17.33 -11.71 22.13
N MET A 537 -16.47 -10.86 22.69
CA MET A 537 -15.02 -10.98 22.58
C MET A 537 -14.51 -12.33 23.10
N ALA A 538 -15.00 -12.77 24.25
CA ALA A 538 -14.68 -14.08 24.80
C ALA A 538 -15.17 -15.22 23.89
N LYS A 539 -16.41 -15.13 23.39
CA LYS A 539 -17.01 -16.14 22.49
C LYS A 539 -16.23 -16.32 21.19
N VAL A 540 -15.62 -15.25 20.66
CA VAL A 540 -14.81 -15.30 19.44
C VAL A 540 -13.30 -15.42 19.70
N GLY A 541 -12.86 -15.51 20.97
CA GLY A 541 -11.48 -15.76 21.34
C GLY A 541 -10.54 -14.55 21.28
N LEU A 542 -11.05 -13.32 21.25
CA LEU A 542 -10.21 -12.11 21.16
C LEU A 542 -9.31 -11.89 22.40
N ASP A 543 -9.68 -12.46 23.56
CA ASP A 543 -8.83 -12.44 24.75
C ASP A 543 -7.57 -13.30 24.59
N GLU A 544 -7.67 -14.43 23.88
CA GLU A 544 -6.53 -15.27 23.54
C GLU A 544 -5.64 -14.55 22.52
N TYR A 545 -6.25 -13.99 21.48
CA TYR A 545 -5.53 -13.20 20.48
C TYR A 545 -4.76 -12.04 21.12
N LYS A 546 -5.38 -11.35 22.07
CA LYS A 546 -4.71 -10.28 22.81
C LYS A 546 -3.47 -10.77 23.56
N LYS A 547 -3.51 -11.97 24.18
CA LYS A 547 -2.33 -12.53 24.87
C LYS A 547 -1.20 -12.80 23.88
N LEU A 548 -1.51 -13.27 22.67
CA LEU A 548 -0.51 -13.46 21.60
C LEU A 548 0.12 -12.13 21.18
N LEU A 549 -0.70 -11.09 21.02
CA LEU A 549 -0.20 -9.74 20.71
C LEU A 549 0.67 -9.17 21.83
N ASP A 550 0.25 -9.32 23.09
CA ASP A 550 0.99 -8.82 24.26
C ASP A 550 2.33 -9.58 24.42
N ASP A 551 2.34 -10.90 24.22
CA ASP A 551 3.57 -11.71 24.23
C ASP A 551 4.55 -11.26 23.12
N ALA A 552 4.06 -11.09 21.90
CA ALA A 552 4.88 -10.58 20.79
C ALA A 552 5.39 -9.16 21.06
N ALA A 553 4.53 -8.28 21.56
CA ALA A 553 4.86 -6.89 21.86
C ALA A 553 5.89 -6.77 23.01
N SER A 554 5.92 -7.72 23.94
CA SER A 554 6.88 -7.75 25.04
C SER A 554 8.31 -8.06 24.61
N GLU A 555 8.50 -8.66 23.43
CA GLU A 555 9.83 -8.86 22.85
C GLU A 555 10.26 -7.58 22.11
N THR A 556 11.20 -6.85 22.73
CA THR A 556 11.74 -5.59 22.22
C THR A 556 13.22 -5.68 21.86
N THR A 557 13.88 -6.80 22.14
CA THR A 557 15.34 -6.94 22.03
C THR A 557 15.78 -7.84 20.88
N ASN A 558 14.94 -8.79 20.48
CA ASN A 558 15.24 -9.73 19.41
C ASN A 558 14.12 -9.74 18.35
N LEU A 559 14.40 -9.15 17.19
CA LEU A 559 13.45 -9.03 16.08
C LEU A 559 12.98 -10.39 15.56
N ASP A 560 13.89 -11.37 15.44
CA ASP A 560 13.55 -12.71 14.96
C ASP A 560 12.50 -13.36 15.87
N LYS A 561 12.73 -13.38 17.18
CA LYS A 561 11.78 -13.88 18.18
C LYS A 561 10.47 -13.10 18.18
N ARG A 562 10.53 -11.78 18.01
CA ARG A 562 9.35 -10.93 17.93
C ARG A 562 8.47 -11.33 16.74
N TYR A 563 9.08 -11.54 15.56
CA TYR A 563 8.36 -11.95 14.35
C TYR A 563 7.83 -13.39 14.47
N GLU A 564 8.58 -14.31 15.05
CA GLU A 564 8.08 -15.67 15.37
C GLU A 564 6.86 -15.64 16.31
N LYS A 565 6.84 -14.74 17.31
CA LYS A 565 5.67 -14.56 18.17
C LYS A 565 4.48 -13.95 17.43
N TYR A 566 4.70 -12.95 16.57
CA TYR A 566 3.62 -12.41 15.73
C TYR A 566 3.10 -13.41 14.71
N ALA A 567 3.92 -14.35 14.24
CA ALA A 567 3.49 -15.43 13.36
C ALA A 567 2.39 -16.30 14.02
N LYS A 568 2.46 -16.51 15.35
CA LYS A 568 1.39 -17.17 16.12
C LYS A 568 0.09 -16.36 16.12
N ALA A 569 0.19 -15.05 16.28
CA ALA A 569 -0.97 -14.16 16.20
C ALA A 569 -1.59 -14.18 14.80
N GLN A 570 -0.78 -14.16 13.73
CA GLN A 570 -1.28 -14.30 12.35
C GLN A 570 -1.96 -15.67 12.13
N ALA A 571 -1.38 -16.76 12.62
CA ALA A 571 -1.99 -18.09 12.58
C ALA A 571 -3.37 -18.11 13.26
N TRP A 572 -3.49 -17.45 14.42
CA TRP A 572 -4.77 -17.27 15.10
C TRP A 572 -5.78 -16.48 14.25
N VAL A 573 -5.36 -15.40 13.57
CA VAL A 573 -6.26 -14.61 12.70
C VAL A 573 -6.84 -15.51 11.61
N THR A 574 -5.99 -16.26 10.91
CA THR A 574 -6.41 -17.19 9.85
C THR A 574 -7.34 -18.27 10.41
N ASP A 575 -6.98 -18.88 11.54
CA ASP A 575 -7.77 -19.94 12.16
C ASP A 575 -9.13 -19.46 12.70
N SER A 576 -9.18 -18.27 13.30
CA SER A 576 -10.41 -17.66 13.79
C SER A 576 -11.42 -17.39 12.68
N SER A 577 -10.92 -17.14 11.47
CA SER A 577 -11.67 -16.66 10.30
C SER A 577 -12.62 -15.50 10.60
N LEU A 578 -12.32 -14.66 11.61
CA LEU A 578 -13.06 -13.41 11.86
C LEU A 578 -12.85 -12.38 10.75
N LEU A 579 -11.67 -12.48 10.13
CA LEU A 579 -11.22 -11.71 8.99
C LEU A 579 -10.67 -12.71 7.97
N ILE A 580 -11.09 -12.59 6.71
CA ILE A 580 -10.62 -13.44 5.61
C ILE A 580 -9.86 -12.57 4.60
N PRO A 581 -8.51 -12.65 4.56
CA PRO A 581 -7.71 -12.03 3.51
C PRO A 581 -8.07 -12.61 2.14
N VAL A 582 -8.05 -11.74 1.12
CA VAL A 582 -8.49 -12.07 -0.24
C VAL A 582 -7.43 -11.68 -1.26
N ALA A 583 -7.07 -10.40 -1.26
CA ALA A 583 -6.32 -9.80 -2.33
C ALA A 583 -5.41 -8.68 -1.83
N SER A 584 -4.61 -8.14 -2.74
CA SER A 584 -3.83 -6.92 -2.56
C SER A 584 -4.02 -5.94 -3.71
N SER A 585 -3.42 -4.77 -3.60
CA SER A 585 -3.16 -3.93 -4.77
C SER A 585 -2.03 -4.52 -5.64
N GLY A 586 -1.84 -3.97 -6.84
CA GLY A 586 -0.83 -4.42 -7.78
C GLY A 586 -1.26 -5.62 -8.62
N GLY A 587 -0.30 -6.48 -9.01
CA GLY A 587 -0.52 -7.67 -9.83
C GLY A 587 -1.26 -7.42 -11.15
N SER A 588 -1.28 -6.17 -11.63
CA SER A 588 -2.19 -5.71 -12.67
C SER A 588 -1.52 -5.85 -14.04
N PRO A 589 -2.24 -6.35 -15.07
CA PRO A 589 -1.68 -6.43 -16.42
C PRO A 589 -1.43 -5.03 -16.97
N MET A 590 -0.29 -4.83 -17.61
CA MET A 590 0.14 -3.55 -18.11
C MET A 590 1.12 -3.69 -19.28
N VAL A 591 1.28 -2.61 -20.05
CA VAL A 591 2.39 -2.41 -20.98
C VAL A 591 3.22 -1.24 -20.48
N SER A 592 4.56 -1.32 -20.58
CA SER A 592 5.46 -0.32 -20.00
C SER A 592 6.74 -0.13 -20.80
N ARG A 593 7.24 1.12 -20.81
CA ARG A 593 8.59 1.51 -21.23
C ARG A 593 9.52 1.81 -20.06
N ALA A 594 9.05 1.65 -18.82
CA ALA A 594 9.91 1.77 -17.65
C ALA A 594 10.76 0.53 -17.48
N VAL A 595 12.08 0.71 -17.26
CA VAL A 595 12.98 -0.39 -16.96
C VAL A 595 12.54 -1.04 -15.64
N PRO A 596 12.28 -2.36 -15.59
CA PRO A 596 11.74 -3.00 -14.39
C PRO A 596 12.68 -2.90 -13.18
N PHE A 597 12.11 -2.65 -12.00
CA PHE A 597 12.79 -2.72 -10.70
C PHE A 597 13.99 -1.76 -10.51
N THR A 598 14.00 -0.60 -11.18
CA THR A 598 15.02 0.44 -10.96
C THR A 598 14.61 1.47 -9.90
N LYS A 599 13.31 1.73 -9.76
CA LYS A 599 12.75 2.65 -8.76
C LYS A 599 12.96 2.15 -7.33
N ALA A 600 12.89 3.07 -6.37
CA ALA A 600 12.66 2.72 -4.98
C ALA A 600 11.44 1.80 -4.85
N TYR A 601 11.53 0.81 -3.97
CA TYR A 601 10.44 -0.06 -3.60
C TYR A 601 10.26 0.09 -2.11
N SER A 602 9.03 0.31 -1.66
CA SER A 602 8.75 0.24 -0.23
C SER A 602 7.43 -0.46 0.03
N GLN A 603 7.34 -0.98 1.25
CA GLN A 603 6.07 -1.37 1.83
C GLN A 603 5.59 -0.33 2.85
N VAL A 604 6.43 0.61 3.30
CA VAL A 604 6.15 1.60 4.36
C VAL A 604 6.72 2.98 4.01
N GLY A 605 6.18 4.03 4.61
CA GLY A 605 6.62 5.39 4.30
C GLY A 605 6.22 5.84 2.90
N ILE A 606 6.57 7.08 2.55
CA ILE A 606 6.06 7.73 1.34
C ILE A 606 7.04 7.73 0.16
N LYS A 607 8.22 7.10 0.31
CA LYS A 607 9.32 7.12 -0.68
C LYS A 607 9.65 5.74 -1.27
N GLY A 608 8.62 4.95 -1.55
CA GLY A 608 8.73 3.76 -2.38
C GLY A 608 7.41 3.32 -3.00
N ASP A 609 6.45 4.25 -3.03
CA ASP A 609 5.13 4.07 -3.63
C ASP A 609 5.21 4.10 -5.17
N PRO A 610 4.20 3.58 -5.88
CA PRO A 610 4.18 3.53 -7.35
C PRO A 610 4.39 4.89 -8.04
N PHE A 611 4.05 5.99 -7.35
CA PHE A 611 4.16 7.37 -7.82
C PHE A 611 5.51 8.04 -7.52
N ILE A 612 6.51 7.29 -7.04
CA ILE A 612 7.87 7.80 -6.86
C ILE A 612 8.71 7.63 -8.14
N PHE A 613 9.43 8.68 -8.51
CA PHE A 613 10.14 8.76 -9.79
C PHE A 613 11.67 8.77 -9.67
N LYS A 614 12.23 8.95 -8.46
CA LYS A 614 13.67 8.78 -8.20
C LYS A 614 14.09 7.34 -8.53
N GLY A 615 15.20 7.17 -9.23
CA GLY A 615 15.68 5.86 -9.72
C GLY A 615 14.91 5.28 -10.92
N MET A 616 13.83 5.91 -11.40
CA MET A 616 13.17 5.43 -12.62
C MET A 616 14.08 5.58 -13.83
N GLU A 617 14.21 4.52 -14.62
CA GLU A 617 14.81 4.56 -15.94
C GLU A 617 13.76 4.22 -17.00
N LEU A 618 13.89 4.80 -18.19
CA LEU A 618 13.04 4.48 -19.34
C LEU A 618 13.86 3.81 -20.43
N GLN A 619 13.17 3.04 -21.27
CA GLN A 619 13.70 2.46 -22.49
C GLN A 619 12.77 2.76 -23.67
N ASN A 620 13.30 2.72 -24.89
CA ASN A 620 12.52 3.01 -26.10
C ASN A 620 11.51 1.89 -26.40
N ASP A 621 11.94 0.64 -26.21
CA ASP A 621 11.15 -0.55 -26.49
C ASP A 621 10.23 -0.89 -25.31
N ILE A 622 9.07 -1.46 -25.61
CA ILE A 622 8.15 -1.97 -24.59
C ILE A 622 8.80 -3.17 -23.91
N VAL A 623 8.77 -3.22 -22.59
CA VAL A 623 9.26 -4.34 -21.80
C VAL A 623 8.51 -5.62 -22.19
N THR A 624 9.25 -6.65 -22.56
CA THR A 624 8.70 -7.99 -22.80
C THR A 624 8.52 -8.77 -21.49
N THR A 625 7.61 -9.74 -21.46
CA THR A 625 7.41 -10.69 -20.36
C THR A 625 8.72 -11.38 -20.01
N LYS A 626 9.52 -11.78 -21.01
CA LYS A 626 10.83 -12.42 -20.79
C LYS A 626 11.83 -11.49 -20.09
N GLU A 627 11.92 -10.24 -20.50
CA GLU A 627 12.78 -9.24 -19.86
C GLU A 627 12.31 -8.96 -18.43
N TYR A 628 11.01 -8.80 -18.24
CA TYR A 628 10.41 -8.56 -16.94
C TYR A 628 10.65 -9.71 -15.96
N GLU A 629 10.40 -10.95 -16.37
CA GLU A 629 10.62 -12.14 -15.54
C GLU A 629 12.09 -12.33 -15.18
N ALA A 630 13.01 -12.08 -16.13
CA ALA A 630 14.44 -12.11 -15.85
C ALA A 630 14.84 -11.04 -14.83
N ALA A 631 14.33 -9.82 -14.99
CA ALA A 631 14.56 -8.72 -14.06
C ALA A 631 13.95 -8.99 -12.67
N LEU A 632 12.73 -9.54 -12.61
CA LEU A 632 12.04 -9.90 -11.37
C LEU A 632 12.81 -10.96 -10.61
N LYS A 633 13.25 -12.04 -11.28
CA LYS A 633 14.03 -13.11 -10.65
C LYS A 633 15.35 -12.60 -10.10
N LYS A 634 16.03 -11.72 -10.85
CA LYS A 634 17.26 -11.06 -10.41
C LYS A 634 16.99 -10.17 -9.19
N TRP A 635 15.99 -9.31 -9.27
CA TRP A 635 15.60 -8.38 -8.21
C TRP A 635 15.19 -9.11 -6.92
N GLN A 636 14.40 -10.18 -7.00
CA GLN A 636 14.00 -10.98 -5.83
C GLN A 636 15.20 -11.61 -5.13
N LYS A 637 16.17 -12.13 -5.89
CA LYS A 637 17.41 -12.69 -5.33
C LYS A 637 18.24 -11.60 -4.63
N GLU A 638 18.49 -10.49 -5.32
CA GLU A 638 19.28 -9.37 -4.77
C GLU A 638 18.59 -8.73 -3.56
N LYS A 639 17.25 -8.63 -3.57
CA LYS A 639 16.46 -8.14 -2.43
C LYS A 639 16.67 -9.01 -1.20
N LEU A 640 16.58 -10.34 -1.32
CA LEU A 640 16.79 -11.23 -0.17
C LEU A 640 18.19 -11.07 0.44
N GLU A 641 19.22 -11.00 -0.42
CA GLU A 641 20.62 -10.79 0.01
C GLU A 641 20.82 -9.41 0.64
N SER A 642 20.31 -8.35 0.02
CA SER A 642 20.37 -6.97 0.51
C SER A 642 19.67 -6.82 1.86
N ASN A 643 18.46 -7.35 2.00
CA ASN A 643 17.67 -7.24 3.22
C ASN A 643 18.31 -8.02 4.37
N ALA A 644 18.91 -9.20 4.08
CA ALA A 644 19.67 -9.94 5.08
C ALA A 644 20.93 -9.20 5.56
N GLN A 645 21.61 -8.48 4.65
CA GLN A 645 22.76 -7.66 5.01
C GLN A 645 22.34 -6.41 5.81
N TYR A 646 21.29 -5.70 5.37
CA TYR A 646 20.72 -4.56 6.07
C TYR A 646 20.36 -4.90 7.53
N GLN A 647 19.69 -6.04 7.78
CA GLN A 647 19.35 -6.47 9.14
C GLN A 647 20.58 -6.68 10.03
N LYS A 648 21.69 -7.20 9.49
CA LYS A 648 22.96 -7.32 10.24
C LYS A 648 23.61 -5.97 10.50
N ASP A 649 23.46 -5.03 9.58
CA ASP A 649 24.05 -3.70 9.71
C ASP A 649 23.31 -2.83 10.74
N LEU A 650 22.02 -3.10 11.01
CA LEU A 650 21.26 -2.42 12.07
C LEU A 650 21.92 -2.52 13.46
N GLU A 651 22.54 -3.65 13.78
CA GLU A 651 23.24 -3.84 15.07
C GLU A 651 24.39 -2.84 15.26
N LYS A 652 25.01 -2.37 14.17
CA LYS A 652 26.13 -1.42 14.22
C LYS A 652 25.70 -0.01 14.65
N HIS A 653 24.40 0.28 14.57
CA HIS A 653 23.84 1.57 14.98
C HIS A 653 23.57 1.63 16.49
N VAL A 654 23.55 0.48 17.20
CA VAL A 654 23.34 0.44 18.65
C VAL A 654 24.64 0.81 19.38
N LYS A 655 24.58 1.79 20.29
CA LYS A 655 25.72 2.32 21.05
C LYS A 655 25.59 2.17 22.55
#